data_AF-G7VH79-F1
#
_entry.id   AF-G7VH79-F1
#
_cell.length_a   1.000
_cell.length_b   1.000
_cell.length_c   1.000
_cell.angle_alpha   90.00
_cell.angle_beta   90.00
_cell.angle_gamma   90.00
#
_symmetry.space_group_name_H-M   'P 1'
#
loop_
_entity.id
_entity.type
_entity.pdbx_description
1 polymer ?
#
loop_
_entity_poly.entity_id
_entity_poly.type
_entity_poly.pdbx_seq_one_letter_code
_entity_poly.pdbx_strand_id
1 'polypeptide(L)'
;MKPNLKTKAMSPVSYAAILGIIAAIIAGAVMIVVIGNPSNTITITTKEVITSTQTVTVTTRPPPETTTTTITVTQTSIQPLPINQTDGRKCFVFINIVGTNATISGGTVYATGPFYIDVQVVRTADGCDAALDAVTTGAVVKNTPTTPYIVPGVAGAHGPYHFEFTASGPGAIAFTLTTLAHVGSACIEPCTVKGLNFTVRPSPKKCEPALRFIGTNATAVGPGQYQVEPGHAYYIDVEVAGYIPNPPYASYFVQLTPNPNTYVTVVPPNPKTVATPPPPQIARFELVVSPAAPPGHYFSVLLEGWSTTPVGKDCVVKTEGPVFRVVNRTCEIVIKLVKTNATQSGGEYVLEEGKSYLFIYRIYIPIAYGMLEVRGVSTAMYDIRAVSYTLINPPSGVAANVGSDYFSFGPLPTGAFEAEVSFLVTARASGSANLEIRATMYSPGTQLPPCNRSISLPIIIKPPPAKLCEARINAPTSILVWTHGGPGSLLLTYDVGVDTTPDGLNAQLTIAPQSPLSLAFPASPHTGTTDFVVNVGINIPQSTAPGVYSVVYGLSASGQGYQCVARAVTYINVSRCVWKIEVLNKTPLVLEAGRNYVIAVAVSGAPYPARLQASVAPPGTATITPLWPGAPRITSDGIYYFGVTATASGTANFIFTVHSEAPFEYCGARTTVNATIKPREEAACKPSIAIKTNMTDLGGGRYQVLPGGLYEVIVRVGGSLPAGLYRLRLAFGPPLSGYVNWIDPTTDYRDFTVPALPVDLRYVFQVQPSAPQGSSSPLNIQLLPLGQQRCGLNQSLVVEVGKPPCQPRISIRTNATEIGGVYYMEPGKVYEFVVFLAVPWAYTNMRLSMSVNSGTVTPGPYTTIPIVTVTPGTMGTTAYFDIQPPSPARPLNGQFTFYLRPTSGTTSVEFKYESEFTPNGPRCVAAIRRNATSMICKPEIKLETNATVVDVVGNTYSIVVDPGAPYLLRLYIGGVITYPTAMWMWDPPTGLYVTPPAAVVPTPVPPVRILDFAMQAAGPGTYLLPGRLLVGDRPGVKPNKTCAEILLKIQASQWDFVIKREPPGNLTGKPGGAVDAKLYIGVVTGTPRRVYLSVQSAPAGWTVNISPSSGIPDFSAAVTINIPATAVPGIYTVVIKATSGSVTKYHTINIIVS
;
A
#
# COMPACT_ATOMS: atom_id res chain seq x y z
N MET A 1 45.01 -30.45 13.63
CA MET A 1 44.74 -31.87 13.35
C MET A 1 43.56 -31.99 12.38
N LYS A 2 43.51 -33.06 11.58
CA LYS A 2 42.30 -33.60 10.91
C LYS A 2 41.72 -34.72 11.80
N PRO A 3 40.48 -35.26 11.63
CA PRO A 3 39.84 -35.49 10.33
C PRO A 3 38.28 -35.39 10.21
N ASN A 4 37.80 -35.40 8.95
CA ASN A 4 36.63 -36.15 8.41
C ASN A 4 35.18 -35.95 8.96
N LEU A 5 34.11 -36.22 8.19
CA LEU A 5 33.82 -36.12 6.72
C LEU A 5 32.29 -36.33 6.46
N LYS A 6 31.76 -35.75 5.36
CA LYS A 6 30.63 -36.23 4.50
C LYS A 6 29.44 -36.99 5.14
N THR A 7 28.23 -36.43 5.20
CA THR A 7 27.16 -36.47 4.13
C THR A 7 26.73 -37.86 3.62
N LYS A 8 25.41 -38.13 3.62
CA LYS A 8 24.74 -38.97 2.59
C LYS A 8 23.23 -38.68 2.49
N ALA A 9 22.62 -38.98 1.36
CA ALA A 9 21.18 -38.82 1.07
C ALA A 9 20.71 -39.83 0.00
N MET A 10 19.41 -40.17 -0.01
CA MET A 10 18.67 -40.93 -1.06
C MET A 10 19.12 -42.40 -1.27
N SER A 11 18.32 -43.37 -1.78
CA SER A 11 16.87 -43.60 -2.03
C SER A 11 16.74 -45.11 -2.45
N PRO A 12 15.75 -45.58 -3.25
CA PRO A 12 14.27 -45.64 -3.16
C PRO A 12 13.81 -47.05 -2.64
N VAL A 13 12.57 -47.57 -2.62
CA VAL A 13 11.51 -47.85 -3.65
C VAL A 13 10.24 -48.30 -2.86
N SER A 14 9.11 -47.58 -2.91
CA SER A 14 7.86 -47.82 -3.70
C SER A 14 6.93 -49.00 -3.33
N TYR A 15 5.63 -48.68 -3.17
CA TYR A 15 4.44 -49.51 -3.46
C TYR A 15 4.34 -50.96 -2.90
N ALA A 16 3.75 -51.10 -1.69
CA ALA A 16 3.16 -52.37 -1.24
C ALA A 16 2.08 -52.26 -0.13
N ALA A 17 2.08 -51.20 0.69
CA ALA A 17 1.49 -51.26 2.04
C ALA A 17 0.21 -50.44 2.30
N ILE A 18 -0.36 -49.72 1.32
CA ILE A 18 -1.52 -48.82 1.54
C ILE A 18 -2.60 -49.01 0.45
N LEU A 19 -3.28 -50.17 0.48
CA LEU A 19 -4.50 -50.40 -0.33
C LEU A 19 -5.43 -51.51 0.23
N GLY A 20 -5.29 -51.88 1.51
CA GLY A 20 -5.89 -53.11 2.07
C GLY A 20 -6.71 -52.98 3.35
N ILE A 21 -7.06 -51.77 3.81
CA ILE A 21 -7.76 -51.56 5.12
C ILE A 21 -8.96 -50.60 4.99
N ILE A 22 -9.70 -50.67 3.87
CA ILE A 22 -11.06 -50.09 3.76
C ILE A 22 -11.99 -51.09 3.05
N ALA A 23 -12.22 -52.23 3.71
CA ALA A 23 -13.28 -53.18 3.40
C ALA A 23 -13.64 -53.98 4.67
N ALA A 24 -14.87 -54.47 4.75
CA ALA A 24 -15.37 -55.42 5.76
C ALA A 24 -15.36 -55.00 7.25
N ILE A 25 -16.18 -54.00 7.63
CA ILE A 25 -16.84 -53.98 8.96
C ILE A 25 -18.34 -53.66 8.78
N ILE A 26 -19.17 -54.71 8.62
CA ILE A 26 -20.64 -54.73 8.86
C ILE A 26 -21.00 -56.15 9.36
N ALA A 27 -21.91 -56.24 10.35
CA ALA A 27 -22.63 -57.44 10.90
C ALA A 27 -22.09 -58.16 12.17
N GLY A 28 -23.00 -58.54 13.12
CA GLY A 28 -22.75 -59.21 14.43
C GLY A 28 -22.98 -58.29 15.66
N ALA A 29 -23.76 -58.52 16.73
CA ALA A 29 -24.66 -59.59 17.26
C ALA A 29 -24.03 -60.81 18.01
N VAL A 30 -24.52 -61.30 19.18
CA VAL A 30 -25.53 -60.77 20.17
C VAL A 30 -25.55 -61.54 21.55
N MET A 31 -26.02 -60.90 22.66
CA MET A 31 -26.42 -61.47 24.00
C MET A 31 -25.32 -62.18 24.86
N ILE A 32 -25.41 -62.52 26.17
CA ILE A 32 -26.50 -62.89 27.15
C ILE A 32 -26.29 -62.24 28.57
N VAL A 33 -27.26 -62.41 29.49
CA VAL A 33 -27.49 -61.77 30.82
C VAL A 33 -27.14 -62.71 32.03
N VAL A 34 -27.22 -62.22 33.30
CA VAL A 34 -27.51 -62.90 34.62
C VAL A 34 -26.44 -62.67 35.71
N ILE A 35 -26.68 -62.38 37.02
CA ILE A 35 -27.81 -61.87 37.84
C ILE A 35 -27.21 -61.19 39.12
N GLY A 36 -27.87 -60.19 39.72
CA GLY A 36 -27.56 -59.70 41.08
C GLY A 36 -28.34 -58.45 41.49
N ASN A 37 -29.04 -58.47 42.62
CA ASN A 37 -29.91 -57.39 43.16
C ASN A 37 -30.15 -57.67 44.68
N PRO A 38 -30.70 -56.76 45.53
CA PRO A 38 -31.16 -55.39 45.25
C PRO A 38 -30.69 -54.29 46.23
N SER A 39 -30.86 -53.01 45.85
CA SER A 39 -31.43 -51.94 46.71
C SER A 39 -31.55 -50.58 46.01
N ASN A 40 -32.80 -50.14 45.80
CA ASN A 40 -33.33 -48.77 45.66
C ASN A 40 -32.65 -47.71 44.76
N THR A 41 -33.44 -47.24 43.78
CA THR A 41 -33.38 -45.92 43.10
C THR A 41 -32.16 -45.61 42.21
N ILE A 42 -32.30 -45.96 40.93
CA ILE A 42 -31.56 -45.32 39.83
C ILE A 42 -32.60 -44.68 38.90
N THR A 43 -32.54 -43.36 38.72
CA THR A 43 -33.28 -42.65 37.66
C THR A 43 -32.30 -42.17 36.61
N ILE A 44 -32.12 -42.97 35.56
CA ILE A 44 -31.39 -42.58 34.36
C ILE A 44 -32.40 -42.45 33.22
N THR A 45 -32.43 -41.28 32.60
CA THR A 45 -33.14 -41.04 31.34
C THR A 45 -32.24 -40.19 30.44
N THR A 46 -31.17 -40.80 29.98
CA THR A 46 -30.26 -40.23 28.98
C THR A 46 -31.04 -39.98 27.68
N LYS A 47 -31.16 -38.70 27.29
CA LYS A 47 -31.60 -38.34 25.94
C LYS A 47 -30.58 -38.88 24.94
N GLU A 48 -31.02 -39.72 24.01
CA GLU A 48 -30.20 -40.05 22.85
C GLU A 48 -30.39 -38.95 21.79
N VAL A 49 -29.38 -38.10 21.63
CA VAL A 49 -29.35 -37.05 20.59
C VAL A 49 -28.40 -37.52 19.50
N ILE A 50 -28.95 -38.17 18.46
CA ILE A 50 -28.18 -38.65 17.32
C ILE A 50 -27.66 -37.44 16.53
N THR A 51 -26.43 -37.04 16.88
CA THR A 51 -25.77 -35.85 16.35
C THR A 51 -24.90 -36.25 15.16
N SER A 52 -25.49 -36.27 13.97
CA SER A 52 -24.73 -36.54 12.75
C SER A 52 -23.74 -35.38 12.52
N THR A 53 -22.45 -35.70 12.55
CA THR A 53 -21.35 -34.75 12.36
C THR A 53 -20.56 -35.16 11.13
N GLN A 54 -20.80 -34.48 9.99
CA GLN A 54 -19.94 -34.62 8.81
C GLN A 54 -18.87 -33.52 8.82
N THR A 55 -17.60 -33.94 8.97
CA THR A 55 -16.44 -33.06 8.77
C THR A 55 -16.11 -32.97 7.29
N VAL A 56 -16.47 -31.84 6.65
CA VAL A 56 -16.04 -31.53 5.28
C VAL A 56 -14.73 -30.74 5.34
N THR A 57 -13.62 -31.38 4.98
CA THR A 57 -12.29 -30.75 4.98
C THR A 57 -12.07 -29.95 3.70
N VAL A 58 -12.16 -28.61 3.77
CA VAL A 58 -11.92 -27.71 2.63
C VAL A 58 -10.49 -27.16 2.68
N THR A 59 -9.58 -27.81 1.97
CA THR A 59 -8.17 -27.39 1.89
C THR A 59 -7.96 -26.33 0.80
N THR A 60 -7.41 -25.17 1.16
CA THR A 60 -7.01 -24.12 0.19
C THR A 60 -5.51 -23.79 0.34
N ARG A 61 -4.83 -23.51 -0.78
CA ARG A 61 -3.39 -23.24 -0.91
C ARG A 61 -3.18 -22.51 -2.25
N PRO A 62 -2.32 -21.47 -2.40
CA PRO A 62 -0.89 -21.50 -2.05
C PRO A 62 -0.38 -20.20 -1.34
N PRO A 63 0.93 -20.00 -1.08
CA PRO A 63 1.45 -19.85 0.29
C PRO A 63 1.91 -18.38 0.59
N PRO A 64 2.32 -18.01 1.84
CA PRO A 64 2.96 -18.87 2.84
C PRO A 64 2.38 -18.82 4.26
N GLU A 65 1.11 -19.17 4.42
CA GLU A 65 0.57 -19.65 5.71
C GLU A 65 -0.55 -20.67 5.44
N THR A 66 -0.90 -21.50 6.44
CA THR A 66 -1.85 -22.62 6.24
C THR A 66 -2.83 -22.70 7.41
N THR A 67 -4.04 -22.16 7.21
CA THR A 67 -5.14 -22.19 8.18
C THR A 67 -6.12 -23.32 7.87
N THR A 68 -6.17 -24.31 8.77
CA THR A 68 -7.14 -25.41 8.69
C THR A 68 -8.45 -24.99 9.35
N THR A 69 -9.48 -24.70 8.55
CA THR A 69 -10.81 -24.32 9.07
C THR A 69 -11.74 -25.52 9.12
N THR A 70 -11.89 -26.13 10.30
CA THR A 70 -12.84 -27.22 10.53
C THR A 70 -14.26 -26.66 10.65
N ILE A 71 -15.13 -26.90 9.66
CA ILE A 71 -16.54 -26.53 9.71
C ILE A 71 -17.35 -27.71 10.24
N THR A 72 -17.81 -27.61 11.48
CA THR A 72 -18.70 -28.60 12.11
C THR A 72 -20.15 -28.30 11.75
N VAL A 73 -20.74 -29.05 10.82
CA VAL A 73 -22.18 -28.96 10.52
C VAL A 73 -22.94 -29.92 11.42
N THR A 74 -23.67 -29.37 12.38
CA THR A 74 -24.47 -30.13 13.34
C THR A 74 -25.91 -30.27 12.83
N GLN A 75 -26.28 -31.43 12.28
CA GLN A 75 -27.69 -31.75 12.02
C GLN A 75 -28.31 -32.45 13.24
N THR A 76 -29.25 -31.76 13.88
CA THR A 76 -30.00 -32.29 15.04
C THR A 76 -31.31 -32.91 14.58
N SER A 77 -31.32 -34.23 14.38
CA SER A 77 -32.58 -34.97 14.19
C SER A 77 -33.21 -35.28 15.56
N ILE A 78 -34.52 -35.06 15.69
CA ILE A 78 -35.29 -35.41 16.89
C ILE A 78 -36.27 -36.51 16.50
N GLN A 79 -36.01 -37.74 16.90
CA GLN A 79 -37.03 -38.79 16.87
C GLN A 79 -37.99 -38.64 18.07
N PRO A 80 -39.30 -38.92 17.91
CA PRO A 80 -40.25 -38.91 19.03
C PRO A 80 -40.01 -40.07 20.00
N LEU A 81 -40.22 -39.82 21.30
CA LEU A 81 -40.50 -40.91 22.24
C LEU A 81 -41.96 -41.39 22.06
N PRO A 82 -42.24 -42.70 22.14
CA PRO A 82 -43.61 -43.19 22.16
C PRO A 82 -44.30 -42.83 23.48
N ILE A 83 -45.43 -42.13 23.41
CA ILE A 83 -46.31 -41.88 24.56
C ILE A 83 -47.56 -42.74 24.40
N ASN A 84 -47.60 -43.88 25.08
CA ASN A 84 -48.85 -44.61 25.28
C ASN A 84 -49.71 -43.85 26.29
N GLN A 85 -50.98 -43.56 25.94
CA GLN A 85 -52.03 -43.37 26.92
C GLN A 85 -52.99 -44.55 26.88
N THR A 86 -53.11 -45.23 28.02
CA THR A 86 -54.03 -46.34 28.25
C THR A 86 -55.42 -45.81 28.63
N ASP A 87 -56.09 -45.16 27.68
CA ASP A 87 -57.52 -44.86 27.78
C ASP A 87 -58.19 -45.11 26.42
N GLY A 88 -59.40 -45.68 26.44
CA GLY A 88 -59.97 -46.48 25.35
C GLY A 88 -60.55 -45.69 24.17
N ARG A 89 -59.88 -44.63 23.69
CA ARG A 89 -60.37 -43.74 22.62
C ARG A 89 -59.49 -43.80 21.39
N LYS A 90 -60.10 -44.11 20.24
CA LYS A 90 -59.44 -44.06 18.93
C LYS A 90 -59.17 -42.62 18.51
N CYS A 91 -57.94 -42.14 18.70
CA CYS A 91 -57.32 -41.15 17.82
C CYS A 91 -55.83 -41.02 18.14
N PHE A 92 -54.95 -41.55 17.29
CA PHE A 92 -53.50 -41.38 17.41
C PHE A 92 -53.03 -40.38 16.35
N VAL A 93 -52.72 -39.16 16.80
CA VAL A 93 -52.25 -38.08 15.94
C VAL A 93 -51.01 -37.44 16.54
N PHE A 94 -49.91 -37.46 15.80
CA PHE A 94 -48.64 -36.85 16.18
C PHE A 94 -48.44 -35.54 15.43
N ILE A 95 -47.86 -34.55 16.11
CA ILE A 95 -47.55 -33.23 15.57
C ILE A 95 -46.03 -33.08 15.56
N ASN A 96 -45.43 -33.24 14.38
CA ASN A 96 -43.99 -33.13 14.16
C ASN A 96 -43.64 -31.71 13.68
N ILE A 97 -42.56 -31.12 14.21
CA ILE A 97 -41.96 -29.93 13.60
C ILE A 97 -41.00 -30.40 12.50
N VAL A 98 -41.21 -29.93 11.28
CA VAL A 98 -40.41 -30.29 10.10
C VAL A 98 -39.62 -29.12 9.52
N GLY A 99 -39.83 -27.91 10.03
CA GLY A 99 -39.10 -26.70 9.66
C GLY A 99 -39.35 -25.57 10.67
N THR A 100 -38.36 -24.70 10.87
CA THR A 100 -38.48 -23.44 11.63
C THR A 100 -37.22 -22.61 11.42
N ASN A 101 -37.32 -21.29 11.57
CA ASN A 101 -36.17 -20.38 11.65
C ASN A 101 -35.86 -19.93 13.10
N ALA A 102 -36.59 -20.41 14.11
CA ALA A 102 -36.33 -20.13 15.53
C ALA A 102 -35.56 -21.28 16.20
N THR A 103 -34.75 -20.97 17.22
CA THR A 103 -34.05 -22.01 17.98
C THR A 103 -35.00 -22.66 18.99
N ILE A 104 -35.23 -23.97 18.85
CA ILE A 104 -36.08 -24.74 19.78
C ILE A 104 -35.21 -25.65 20.65
N SER A 105 -35.39 -25.58 21.96
CA SER A 105 -34.71 -26.47 22.92
C SER A 105 -35.61 -26.78 24.11
N GLY A 106 -35.86 -28.08 24.37
CA GLY A 106 -36.58 -28.55 25.55
C GLY A 106 -38.00 -27.98 25.72
N GLY A 107 -38.74 -27.77 24.63
CA GLY A 107 -40.06 -27.12 24.67
C GLY A 107 -40.03 -25.60 24.83
N THR A 108 -38.85 -24.96 24.78
CA THR A 108 -38.70 -23.51 24.71
C THR A 108 -38.31 -23.08 23.30
N VAL A 109 -39.01 -22.08 22.75
CA VAL A 109 -38.69 -21.40 21.49
C VAL A 109 -38.00 -20.08 21.82
N TYR A 110 -36.81 -19.87 21.27
CA TYR A 110 -36.04 -18.63 21.45
C TYR A 110 -36.20 -17.75 20.21
N ALA A 111 -37.00 -16.70 20.33
CA ALA A 111 -37.34 -15.80 19.22
C ALA A 111 -37.53 -14.35 19.69
N THR A 112 -37.21 -13.40 18.82
CA THR A 112 -37.48 -11.96 18.97
C THR A 112 -37.71 -11.38 17.57
N GLY A 113 -38.89 -10.83 17.31
CA GLY A 113 -39.35 -10.50 15.94
C GLY A 113 -40.14 -11.65 15.29
N PRO A 114 -40.26 -11.66 13.95
CA PRO A 114 -41.02 -12.67 13.22
C PRO A 114 -40.26 -13.99 13.08
N PHE A 115 -40.98 -15.11 13.21
CA PHE A 115 -40.47 -16.47 13.01
C PHE A 115 -41.59 -17.40 12.54
N TYR A 116 -41.26 -18.58 12.01
CA TYR A 116 -42.23 -19.56 11.56
C TYR A 116 -41.97 -20.95 12.14
N ILE A 117 -43.01 -21.80 12.14
CA ILE A 117 -42.95 -23.23 12.45
C ILE A 117 -43.73 -23.99 11.38
N ASP A 118 -43.07 -24.89 10.67
CA ASP A 118 -43.69 -25.84 9.75
C ASP A 118 -44.06 -27.12 10.52
N VAL A 119 -45.34 -27.49 10.42
CA VAL A 119 -45.94 -28.58 11.18
C VAL A 119 -46.41 -29.69 10.25
N GLN A 120 -45.99 -30.92 10.51
CA GLN A 120 -46.51 -32.12 9.86
C GLN A 120 -47.39 -32.91 10.85
N VAL A 121 -48.60 -33.26 10.42
CA VAL A 121 -49.57 -34.01 11.21
C VAL A 121 -49.60 -35.45 10.75
N VAL A 122 -49.24 -36.40 11.61
CA VAL A 122 -49.20 -37.83 11.29
C VAL A 122 -50.34 -38.56 11.97
N ARG A 123 -51.29 -39.09 11.19
CA ARG A 123 -52.38 -39.96 11.63
C ARG A 123 -51.98 -41.43 11.49
N THR A 124 -52.23 -42.26 12.49
CA THR A 124 -51.98 -43.72 12.37
C THR A 124 -53.17 -44.53 11.86
N ALA A 125 -54.33 -43.90 11.66
CA ALA A 125 -55.58 -44.52 11.24
C ALA A 125 -56.47 -43.48 10.52
N ASP A 126 -57.41 -43.97 9.71
CA ASP A 126 -58.45 -43.14 9.10
C ASP A 126 -59.49 -42.69 10.14
N GLY A 127 -60.05 -41.49 9.97
CA GLY A 127 -61.08 -40.91 10.83
C GLY A 127 -61.67 -39.63 10.23
N CYS A 128 -62.32 -38.80 11.03
CA CYS A 128 -62.94 -37.54 10.58
C CYS A 128 -61.89 -36.51 10.12
N ASP A 129 -62.21 -35.63 9.16
CA ASP A 129 -61.41 -34.43 8.87
C ASP A 129 -61.27 -33.55 10.12
N ALA A 130 -60.18 -32.78 10.23
CA ALA A 130 -59.94 -31.92 11.39
C ALA A 130 -59.30 -30.57 11.02
N ALA A 131 -59.70 -29.52 11.72
CA ALA A 131 -59.06 -28.22 11.71
C ALA A 131 -57.80 -28.22 12.59
N LEU A 132 -56.65 -27.86 12.02
CA LEU A 132 -55.39 -27.59 12.72
C LEU A 132 -55.21 -26.07 12.87
N ASP A 133 -55.02 -25.62 14.10
CA ASP A 133 -54.74 -24.23 14.43
C ASP A 133 -53.64 -24.09 15.50
N ALA A 134 -53.16 -22.87 15.71
CA ALA A 134 -52.13 -22.53 16.69
C ALA A 134 -52.60 -21.38 17.60
N VAL A 135 -52.72 -21.66 18.90
CA VAL A 135 -53.14 -20.70 19.92
C VAL A 135 -51.90 -20.05 20.53
N THR A 136 -51.90 -18.71 20.65
CA THR A 136 -50.78 -17.93 21.20
C THR A 136 -51.19 -17.19 22.48
N THR A 137 -50.26 -17.04 23.42
CA THR A 137 -50.47 -16.30 24.68
C THR A 137 -49.22 -15.50 25.07
N GLY A 138 -49.41 -14.46 25.90
CA GLY A 138 -48.33 -13.54 26.28
C GLY A 138 -47.95 -12.59 25.14
N ALA A 139 -46.67 -12.21 25.06
CA ALA A 139 -46.16 -11.28 24.05
C ALA A 139 -45.82 -11.96 22.71
N VAL A 140 -46.70 -12.86 22.26
CA VAL A 140 -46.59 -13.66 21.04
C VAL A 140 -47.91 -13.61 20.29
N VAL A 141 -47.83 -13.28 18.99
CA VAL A 141 -48.99 -13.15 18.09
C VAL A 141 -48.81 -14.10 16.91
N LYS A 142 -49.86 -14.82 16.53
CA LYS A 142 -49.92 -15.57 15.27
C LYS A 142 -50.21 -14.60 14.12
N ASN A 143 -49.39 -14.62 13.07
CA ASN A 143 -49.57 -13.77 11.88
C ASN A 143 -50.41 -14.50 10.82
N THR A 144 -50.06 -15.75 10.51
CA THR A 144 -50.69 -16.56 9.45
C THR A 144 -50.74 -18.06 9.83
N PRO A 145 -51.68 -18.84 9.25
CA PRO A 145 -52.87 -18.39 8.52
C PRO A 145 -53.90 -17.72 9.46
N THR A 146 -54.84 -16.96 8.93
CA THR A 146 -55.95 -16.37 9.72
C THR A 146 -57.10 -17.34 9.99
N THR A 147 -57.18 -18.43 9.23
CA THR A 147 -58.13 -19.55 9.42
C THR A 147 -57.38 -20.84 9.71
N PRO A 148 -57.97 -21.82 10.42
CA PRO A 148 -57.37 -23.15 10.58
C PRO A 148 -57.09 -23.85 9.24
N TYR A 149 -56.07 -24.70 9.19
CA TYR A 149 -55.85 -25.61 8.07
C TYR A 149 -56.72 -26.85 8.18
N ILE A 150 -57.23 -27.36 7.06
CA ILE A 150 -57.93 -28.65 7.03
C ILE A 150 -56.90 -29.78 6.88
N VAL A 151 -56.91 -30.71 7.83
CA VAL A 151 -56.17 -31.96 7.80
C VAL A 151 -57.13 -33.09 7.40
N PRO A 152 -56.90 -33.76 6.26
CA PRO A 152 -57.74 -34.86 5.80
C PRO A 152 -57.87 -35.98 6.85
N GLY A 153 -58.99 -36.69 6.78
CA GLY A 153 -59.31 -37.82 7.65
C GLY A 153 -58.33 -39.01 7.60
N VAL A 154 -57.63 -39.15 6.47
CA VAL A 154 -56.89 -40.37 6.06
C VAL A 154 -55.64 -40.63 6.90
N ALA A 155 -55.30 -41.91 7.13
CA ALA A 155 -54.02 -42.33 7.70
C ALA A 155 -52.82 -41.83 6.89
N GLY A 156 -51.70 -41.53 7.56
CA GLY A 156 -50.47 -41.03 6.94
C GLY A 156 -50.02 -39.67 7.45
N ALA A 157 -49.02 -39.09 6.77
CA ALA A 157 -48.40 -37.82 7.13
C ALA A 157 -48.90 -36.69 6.22
N HIS A 158 -49.49 -35.65 6.82
CA HIS A 158 -50.09 -34.50 6.14
C HIS A 158 -49.35 -33.20 6.47
N GLY A 159 -49.27 -32.28 5.51
CA GLY A 159 -48.45 -31.07 5.60
C GLY A 159 -47.15 -31.15 4.78
N PRO A 160 -46.17 -30.25 4.98
CA PRO A 160 -46.11 -29.24 6.04
C PRO A 160 -47.21 -28.18 5.96
N TYR A 161 -47.72 -27.81 7.14
CA TYR A 161 -48.60 -26.68 7.39
C TYR A 161 -47.78 -25.54 8.00
N HIS A 162 -47.77 -24.37 7.36
CA HIS A 162 -46.89 -23.25 7.70
C HIS A 162 -47.56 -22.28 8.68
N PHE A 163 -46.93 -22.00 9.82
CA PHE A 163 -47.44 -21.05 10.80
C PHE A 163 -46.42 -19.94 11.07
N GLU A 164 -46.77 -18.69 10.79
CA GLU A 164 -45.95 -17.52 11.13
C GLU A 164 -46.40 -16.88 12.45
N PHE A 165 -45.42 -16.42 13.23
CA PHE A 165 -45.61 -15.79 14.53
C PHE A 165 -44.71 -14.55 14.67
N THR A 166 -45.08 -13.63 15.55
CA THR A 166 -44.24 -12.51 15.99
C THR A 166 -44.10 -12.53 17.51
N ALA A 167 -42.86 -12.57 18.03
CA ALA A 167 -42.58 -12.46 19.45
C ALA A 167 -41.98 -11.10 19.81
N SER A 168 -42.65 -10.34 20.67
CA SER A 168 -42.13 -9.08 21.26
C SER A 168 -41.63 -9.25 22.69
N GLY A 169 -41.84 -10.42 23.30
CA GLY A 169 -41.42 -10.76 24.66
C GLY A 169 -41.69 -12.23 25.00
N PRO A 170 -41.75 -12.60 26.30
CA PRO A 170 -42.10 -13.95 26.71
C PRO A 170 -43.59 -14.27 26.46
N GLY A 171 -43.89 -15.52 26.17
CA GLY A 171 -45.25 -16.01 25.93
C GLY A 171 -45.29 -17.53 25.72
N ALA A 172 -46.33 -18.04 25.06
CA ALA A 172 -46.40 -19.45 24.68
C ALA A 172 -47.22 -19.69 23.40
N ILE A 173 -46.95 -20.82 22.74
CA ILE A 173 -47.68 -21.34 21.57
C ILE A 173 -48.16 -22.76 21.90
N ALA A 174 -49.39 -23.11 21.53
CA ALA A 174 -49.90 -24.48 21.59
C ALA A 174 -50.63 -24.82 20.28
N PHE A 175 -50.44 -26.04 19.77
CA PHE A 175 -51.10 -26.50 18.54
C PHE A 175 -52.35 -27.31 18.87
N THR A 176 -53.48 -26.90 18.31
CA THR A 176 -54.81 -27.46 18.59
C THR A 176 -55.39 -28.12 17.35
N LEU A 177 -55.86 -29.35 17.50
CA LEU A 177 -56.61 -30.07 16.48
C LEU A 177 -58.07 -30.18 16.92
N THR A 178 -59.03 -29.90 16.02
CA THR A 178 -60.47 -29.97 16.31
C THR A 178 -61.19 -30.67 15.16
N THR A 179 -61.93 -31.74 15.43
CA THR A 179 -62.66 -32.51 14.41
C THR A 179 -63.80 -31.72 13.80
N LEU A 180 -63.91 -31.76 12.47
CA LEU A 180 -64.97 -31.12 11.70
C LEU A 180 -66.17 -32.06 11.58
N ALA A 181 -67.35 -31.61 11.98
CA ALA A 181 -68.58 -32.40 11.90
C ALA A 181 -69.07 -32.49 10.44
N HIS A 182 -69.33 -33.72 9.98
CA HIS A 182 -69.95 -33.96 8.67
C HIS A 182 -71.49 -33.90 8.75
N VAL A 183 -72.13 -33.41 7.70
CA VAL A 183 -73.60 -33.31 7.61
C VAL A 183 -74.16 -34.66 7.15
N GLY A 184 -74.43 -35.53 8.12
CA GLY A 184 -74.86 -36.91 7.91
C GLY A 184 -74.18 -37.83 8.92
N SER A 185 -74.96 -38.61 9.66
CA SER A 185 -74.47 -39.47 10.75
C SER A 185 -73.49 -40.55 10.24
N ALA A 186 -72.36 -40.83 10.89
CA ALA A 186 -71.82 -40.22 12.11
C ALA A 186 -70.29 -40.25 12.13
N CYS A 187 -69.68 -39.19 12.66
CA CYS A 187 -68.25 -39.13 12.93
C CYS A 187 -68.01 -38.41 14.27
N ILE A 188 -68.06 -39.18 15.37
CA ILE A 188 -67.95 -38.67 16.75
C ILE A 188 -66.77 -39.36 17.44
N GLU A 189 -65.57 -39.07 16.99
CA GLU A 189 -64.33 -39.35 17.73
C GLU A 189 -63.79 -38.02 18.26
N PRO A 190 -63.92 -37.71 19.57
CA PRO A 190 -63.43 -36.46 20.16
C PRO A 190 -61.90 -36.48 20.26
N CYS A 191 -61.24 -36.25 19.13
CA CYS A 191 -59.78 -36.31 18.95
C CYS A 191 -59.08 -35.07 19.55
N THR A 192 -59.04 -34.99 20.87
CA THR A 192 -58.49 -33.83 21.60
C THR A 192 -56.98 -33.92 21.75
N VAL A 193 -56.23 -33.44 20.76
CA VAL A 193 -54.76 -33.37 20.83
C VAL A 193 -54.32 -32.31 21.85
N LYS A 194 -53.82 -32.74 23.01
CA LYS A 194 -53.24 -31.86 24.04
C LYS A 194 -51.77 -31.56 23.72
N GLY A 195 -51.53 -30.97 22.55
CA GLY A 195 -50.24 -30.94 21.84
C GLY A 195 -49.30 -29.81 22.25
N LEU A 196 -48.05 -30.20 22.57
CA LEU A 196 -46.84 -29.37 22.76
C LEU A 196 -47.07 -27.87 23.03
N ASN A 197 -47.20 -27.51 24.30
CA ASN A 197 -47.09 -26.12 24.75
C ASN A 197 -45.61 -25.68 24.67
N PHE A 198 -45.28 -24.87 23.67
CA PHE A 198 -43.98 -24.21 23.57
C PHE A 198 -43.96 -22.93 24.40
N THR A 199 -43.00 -22.82 25.32
CA THR A 199 -42.73 -21.53 25.99
C THR A 199 -41.89 -20.67 25.06
N VAL A 200 -42.35 -19.49 24.67
CA VAL A 200 -41.55 -18.53 23.91
C VAL A 200 -40.78 -17.64 24.89
N ARG A 201 -39.47 -17.51 24.68
CA ARG A 201 -38.62 -16.55 25.41
C ARG A 201 -37.86 -15.68 24.41
N PRO A 202 -37.54 -14.42 24.78
CA PRO A 202 -36.53 -13.67 24.07
C PRO A 202 -35.26 -14.50 23.96
N SER A 203 -34.65 -14.56 22.76
CA SER A 203 -33.35 -15.20 22.61
C SER A 203 -32.34 -14.46 23.50
N PRO A 204 -31.64 -15.13 24.43
CA PRO A 204 -30.55 -14.52 25.16
C PRO A 204 -29.42 -14.29 24.16
N LYS A 205 -29.39 -13.09 23.56
CA LYS A 205 -28.29 -12.67 22.69
C LYS A 205 -26.98 -12.95 23.41
N LYS A 206 -26.20 -13.85 22.84
CA LYS A 206 -24.88 -14.21 23.35
C LYS A 206 -24.02 -12.95 23.42
N CYS A 207 -23.14 -12.87 24.40
CA CYS A 207 -22.23 -11.73 24.50
C CYS A 207 -21.28 -11.80 23.30
N GLU A 208 -21.47 -10.90 22.34
CA GLU A 208 -20.76 -10.86 21.06
C GLU A 208 -20.18 -9.46 20.83
N PRO A 209 -19.20 -9.06 21.67
CA PRO A 209 -18.43 -7.84 21.46
C PRO A 209 -17.47 -8.02 20.27
N ALA A 210 -17.24 -6.94 19.53
CA ALA A 210 -16.31 -6.88 18.42
C ALA A 210 -15.30 -5.76 18.65
N LEU A 211 -14.01 -6.07 18.54
CA LEU A 211 -12.93 -5.09 18.53
C LEU A 211 -12.44 -4.92 17.09
N ARG A 212 -12.37 -3.68 16.60
CA ARG A 212 -11.84 -3.37 15.27
C ARG A 212 -10.77 -2.30 15.36
N PHE A 213 -9.59 -2.60 14.82
CA PHE A 213 -8.59 -1.58 14.54
C PHE A 213 -9.13 -0.62 13.46
N ILE A 214 -9.17 0.68 13.75
CA ILE A 214 -9.72 1.69 12.81
C ILE A 214 -8.72 2.78 12.41
N GLY A 215 -7.59 2.96 13.11
CA GLY A 215 -6.61 3.98 12.74
C GLY A 215 -5.32 3.99 13.56
N THR A 216 -4.28 4.58 12.97
CA THR A 216 -2.97 4.88 13.58
C THR A 216 -2.28 6.01 12.81
N ASN A 217 -1.28 6.66 13.40
CA ASN A 217 -0.32 7.53 12.71
C ASN A 217 0.94 6.80 12.18
N ALA A 218 1.06 5.48 12.39
CA ALA A 218 2.14 4.68 11.79
C ALA A 218 2.00 4.59 10.26
N THR A 219 3.12 4.52 9.53
CA THR A 219 3.13 4.58 8.07
C THR A 219 2.67 3.26 7.46
N ALA A 220 1.50 3.24 6.81
CA ALA A 220 0.97 2.05 6.16
C ALA A 220 1.82 1.63 4.94
N VAL A 221 2.21 0.36 4.87
CA VAL A 221 2.98 -0.21 3.73
C VAL A 221 2.33 -1.44 3.10
N GLY A 222 1.28 -2.00 3.72
CA GLY A 222 0.46 -3.04 3.14
C GLY A 222 -0.84 -3.24 3.93
N PRO A 223 -1.77 -4.07 3.45
CA PRO A 223 -2.96 -4.45 4.22
C PRO A 223 -2.54 -5.08 5.56
N GLY A 224 -2.88 -4.42 6.67
CA GLY A 224 -2.49 -4.88 8.01
C GLY A 224 -1.00 -4.76 8.36
N GLN A 225 -0.20 -4.02 7.58
CA GLN A 225 1.23 -3.82 7.84
C GLN A 225 1.61 -2.34 7.88
N TYR A 226 2.26 -1.94 8.99
CA TYR A 226 2.67 -0.56 9.27
C TYR A 226 4.16 -0.47 9.63
N GLN A 227 4.76 0.68 9.37
CA GLN A 227 6.14 1.01 9.73
C GLN A 227 6.18 2.01 10.88
N VAL A 228 7.09 1.76 11.83
CA VAL A 228 7.31 2.56 13.05
C VAL A 228 8.80 2.72 13.33
N GLU A 229 9.17 3.80 14.01
CA GLU A 229 10.57 4.22 14.18
C GLU A 229 11.06 4.14 15.64
N PRO A 230 12.34 3.75 15.88
CA PRO A 230 12.92 3.72 17.22
C PRO A 230 12.96 5.09 17.93
N GLY A 231 12.19 5.22 19.00
CA GLY A 231 12.07 6.42 19.84
C GLY A 231 10.82 7.26 19.61
N HIS A 232 9.91 6.86 18.73
CA HIS A 232 8.66 7.57 18.46
C HIS A 232 7.44 6.94 19.16
N ALA A 233 6.42 7.78 19.39
CA ALA A 233 5.13 7.40 19.95
C ALA A 233 4.04 7.35 18.86
N TYR A 234 3.25 6.29 18.86
CA TYR A 234 2.19 6.04 17.88
C TYR A 234 0.86 5.80 18.59
N TYR A 235 -0.23 6.41 18.10
CA TYR A 235 -1.57 6.09 18.59
C TYR A 235 -2.15 4.91 17.82
N ILE A 236 -3.03 4.14 18.48
CA ILE A 236 -3.90 3.14 17.87
C ILE A 236 -5.33 3.40 18.33
N ASP A 237 -6.23 3.58 17.38
CA ASP A 237 -7.66 3.69 17.61
C ASP A 237 -8.34 2.33 17.46
N VAL A 238 -8.97 1.86 18.53
CA VAL A 238 -9.74 0.61 18.59
C VAL A 238 -11.22 0.96 18.74
N GLU A 239 -12.03 0.59 17.77
CA GLU A 239 -13.48 0.62 17.88
C GLU A 239 -13.98 -0.58 18.70
N VAL A 240 -14.84 -0.31 19.67
CA VAL A 240 -15.59 -1.30 20.45
C VAL A 240 -17.03 -1.29 19.98
N ALA A 241 -17.47 -2.40 19.40
CA ALA A 241 -18.80 -2.60 18.83
C ALA A 241 -19.36 -3.98 19.26
N GLY A 242 -20.46 -4.42 18.63
CA GLY A 242 -21.11 -5.68 18.95
C GLY A 242 -22.14 -5.57 20.09
N TYR A 243 -22.53 -6.70 20.68
CA TYR A 243 -23.57 -6.76 21.72
C TYR A 243 -22.99 -7.13 23.09
N ILE A 244 -23.06 -6.17 24.02
CA ILE A 244 -22.74 -6.33 25.45
C ILE A 244 -24.02 -6.00 26.26
N PRO A 245 -24.56 -6.94 27.05
CA PRO A 245 -25.75 -6.73 27.87
C PRO A 245 -25.43 -5.95 29.16
N ASN A 246 -26.48 -5.50 29.85
CA ASN A 246 -26.38 -4.61 31.01
C ASN A 246 -27.59 -4.81 31.95
N PRO A 247 -27.44 -4.76 33.30
CA PRO A 247 -26.27 -5.11 34.13
C PRO A 247 -26.07 -6.65 34.22
N PRO A 248 -25.15 -7.23 35.03
CA PRO A 248 -24.33 -6.64 36.11
C PRO A 248 -23.12 -5.80 35.63
N TYR A 249 -22.91 -5.69 34.33
CA TYR A 249 -21.71 -5.10 33.74
C TYR A 249 -21.70 -3.57 33.72
N ALA A 250 -21.15 -2.95 34.77
CA ALA A 250 -21.00 -1.50 34.90
C ALA A 250 -19.91 -0.86 34.00
N SER A 251 -19.03 -1.67 33.39
CA SER A 251 -18.02 -1.20 32.43
C SER A 251 -17.50 -2.37 31.59
N TYR A 252 -17.02 -2.07 30.38
CA TYR A 252 -16.26 -2.99 29.53
C TYR A 252 -14.80 -2.53 29.47
N PHE A 253 -13.86 -3.46 29.60
CA PHE A 253 -12.41 -3.19 29.57
C PHE A 253 -11.83 -3.59 28.23
N VAL A 254 -10.89 -2.80 27.71
CA VAL A 254 -10.07 -3.14 26.54
C VAL A 254 -8.60 -2.97 26.91
N GLN A 255 -7.80 -4.00 26.62
CA GLN A 255 -6.35 -4.00 26.78
C GLN A 255 -5.67 -4.15 25.42
N LEU A 256 -4.60 -3.39 25.20
CA LEU A 256 -3.69 -3.57 24.07
C LEU A 256 -2.37 -4.17 24.58
N THR A 257 -1.91 -5.25 23.96
CA THR A 257 -0.68 -5.96 24.37
C THR A 257 0.23 -6.19 23.16
N PRO A 258 1.40 -5.54 23.06
CA PRO A 258 2.37 -5.82 22.01
C PRO A 258 2.95 -7.22 22.14
N ASN A 259 3.14 -7.93 21.02
CA ASN A 259 3.72 -9.26 20.99
C ASN A 259 4.76 -9.39 19.85
N PRO A 260 6.07 -9.55 20.15
CA PRO A 260 6.69 -9.42 21.47
C PRO A 260 6.65 -7.97 21.98
N ASN A 261 6.76 -7.79 23.30
CA ASN A 261 6.80 -6.47 23.96
C ASN A 261 8.22 -5.93 24.20
N THR A 262 9.26 -6.66 23.78
CA THR A 262 10.67 -6.43 24.16
C THR A 262 11.18 -5.01 23.90
N TYR A 263 10.64 -4.32 22.89
CA TYR A 263 11.01 -2.96 22.52
C TYR A 263 9.81 -2.00 22.42
N VAL A 264 8.64 -2.36 22.97
CA VAL A 264 7.40 -1.59 22.78
C VAL A 264 6.59 -1.56 24.06
N THR A 265 6.29 -0.36 24.56
CA THR A 265 5.46 -0.16 25.75
C THR A 265 4.16 0.57 25.39
N VAL A 266 3.08 0.24 26.10
CA VAL A 266 1.80 0.95 26.00
C VAL A 266 1.73 1.98 27.11
N VAL A 267 1.42 3.23 26.79
CA VAL A 267 1.27 4.31 27.78
C VAL A 267 0.02 4.06 28.63
N PRO A 268 0.10 4.06 29.97
CA PRO A 268 -1.08 3.94 30.82
C PRO A 268 -2.09 5.09 30.62
N PRO A 269 -3.40 4.88 30.86
CA PRO A 269 -4.01 3.64 31.37
C PRO A 269 -4.16 2.55 30.29
N ASN A 270 -3.84 1.32 30.66
CA ASN A 270 -4.03 0.10 29.88
C ASN A 270 -4.23 -1.06 30.88
N PRO A 271 -5.39 -1.73 30.95
CA PRO A 271 -6.60 -1.54 30.12
C PRO A 271 -7.26 -0.16 30.28
N LYS A 272 -8.12 0.19 29.32
CA LYS A 272 -9.05 1.33 29.36
C LYS A 272 -10.49 0.85 29.52
N THR A 273 -11.31 1.64 30.20
CA THR A 273 -12.74 1.39 30.43
C THR A 273 -13.62 2.08 29.39
N VAL A 274 -14.68 1.40 28.96
CA VAL A 274 -15.65 1.80 27.94
C VAL A 274 -17.06 1.57 28.50
N ALA A 275 -18.00 2.49 28.22
CA ALA A 275 -19.32 2.49 28.86
C ALA A 275 -20.32 1.52 28.20
N THR A 276 -21.16 0.88 29.02
CA THR A 276 -22.19 -0.09 28.61
C THR A 276 -23.61 0.49 28.70
N PRO A 277 -24.54 0.12 27.79
CA PRO A 277 -24.33 -0.62 26.54
C PRO A 277 -23.75 0.29 25.43
N PRO A 278 -22.74 -0.15 24.66
CA PRO A 278 -22.08 0.72 23.70
C PRO A 278 -22.82 0.79 22.33
N PRO A 279 -23.21 1.98 21.85
CA PRO A 279 -23.00 2.30 20.42
C PRO A 279 -21.49 2.27 20.13
N PRO A 280 -21.01 2.18 18.87
CA PRO A 280 -19.58 2.07 18.57
C PRO A 280 -18.76 3.19 19.23
N GLN A 281 -17.88 2.83 20.18
CA GLN A 281 -17.00 3.77 20.91
C GLN A 281 -15.55 3.56 20.49
N ILE A 282 -14.73 4.62 20.54
CA ILE A 282 -13.31 4.56 20.16
C ILE A 282 -12.42 4.65 21.39
N ALA A 283 -11.66 3.59 21.65
CA ALA A 283 -10.60 3.56 22.65
C ALA A 283 -9.23 3.82 21.97
N ARG A 284 -8.68 5.02 22.18
CA ARG A 284 -7.32 5.37 21.74
C ARG A 284 -6.28 4.87 22.74
N PHE A 285 -5.30 4.11 22.27
CA PHE A 285 -4.09 3.72 23.00
C PHE A 285 -2.87 4.44 22.42
N GLU A 286 -1.81 4.57 23.20
CA GLU A 286 -0.52 5.11 22.76
C GLU A 286 0.60 4.09 23.01
N LEU A 287 1.50 3.97 22.05
CA LEU A 287 2.57 2.98 21.97
C LEU A 287 3.90 3.68 21.75
N VAL A 288 4.85 3.50 22.68
CA VAL A 288 6.20 4.03 22.55
C VAL A 288 7.12 2.92 22.07
N VAL A 289 7.76 3.12 20.91
CA VAL A 289 8.81 2.21 20.42
C VAL A 289 10.14 2.63 21.02
N SER A 290 10.81 1.71 21.71
CA SER A 290 12.09 1.96 22.37
C SER A 290 13.15 2.49 21.39
N PRO A 291 13.97 3.49 21.76
CA PRO A 291 15.13 3.91 20.97
C PRO A 291 16.14 2.79 20.67
N ALA A 292 16.12 1.70 21.45
CA ALA A 292 16.97 0.52 21.27
C ALA A 292 16.36 -0.55 20.33
N ALA A 293 15.18 -0.32 19.74
CA ALA A 293 14.52 -1.27 18.86
C ALA A 293 15.34 -1.54 17.58
N PRO A 294 15.76 -2.79 17.29
CA PRO A 294 16.62 -3.07 16.15
C PRO A 294 15.85 -2.98 14.82
N PRO A 295 16.48 -2.46 13.74
CA PRO A 295 15.85 -2.39 12.41
C PRO A 295 15.41 -3.76 11.91
N GLY A 296 14.16 -3.86 11.45
CA GLY A 296 13.57 -5.12 11.01
C GLY A 296 13.00 -5.99 12.13
N HIS A 297 12.92 -5.50 13.38
CA HIS A 297 12.08 -6.10 14.41
C HIS A 297 10.60 -5.97 14.03
N TYR A 298 9.78 -6.96 14.40
CA TYR A 298 8.34 -6.98 14.16
C TYR A 298 7.61 -7.26 15.48
N PHE A 299 6.45 -6.62 15.65
CA PHE A 299 5.49 -6.95 16.70
C PHE A 299 4.06 -6.84 16.16
N SER A 300 3.17 -7.72 16.58
CA SER A 300 1.73 -7.53 16.44
C SER A 300 1.17 -6.87 17.71
N VAL A 301 -0.07 -6.38 17.65
CA VAL A 301 -0.81 -5.91 18.82
C VAL A 301 -1.99 -6.82 19.08
N LEU A 302 -1.97 -7.55 20.19
CA LEU A 302 -3.11 -8.34 20.65
C LEU A 302 -4.08 -7.43 21.39
N LEU A 303 -5.33 -7.38 20.90
CA LEU A 303 -6.43 -6.71 21.57
C LEU A 303 -7.22 -7.74 22.37
N GLU A 304 -7.43 -7.48 23.66
CA GLU A 304 -8.30 -8.28 24.53
C GLU A 304 -9.37 -7.38 25.15
N GLY A 305 -10.64 -7.73 24.95
CA GLY A 305 -11.79 -7.07 25.57
C GLY A 305 -12.48 -8.00 26.56
N TRP A 306 -12.99 -7.48 27.68
CA TRP A 306 -13.80 -8.25 28.64
C TRP A 306 -14.68 -7.36 29.54
N SER A 307 -15.71 -7.96 30.14
CA SER A 307 -16.38 -7.43 31.33
C SER A 307 -15.97 -8.19 32.59
N THR A 308 -16.12 -7.58 33.76
CA THR A 308 -15.75 -8.20 35.05
C THR A 308 -16.98 -8.69 35.80
N THR A 309 -16.97 -9.96 36.21
CA THR A 309 -17.89 -10.53 37.20
C THR A 309 -17.17 -10.78 38.53
N PRO A 310 -17.88 -11.07 39.63
CA PRO A 310 -17.28 -11.58 40.87
C PRO A 310 -16.52 -12.92 40.73
N VAL A 311 -16.64 -13.61 39.58
CA VAL A 311 -16.06 -14.94 39.32
C VAL A 311 -14.89 -14.88 38.32
N GLY A 312 -14.72 -13.78 37.58
CA GLY A 312 -13.63 -13.58 36.62
C GLY A 312 -13.98 -12.67 35.44
N LYS A 313 -13.17 -12.76 34.36
CA LYS A 313 -13.48 -12.13 33.07
C LYS A 313 -14.64 -12.88 32.40
N ASP A 314 -15.68 -12.16 31.99
CA ASP A 314 -16.76 -12.66 31.12
C ASP A 314 -16.87 -11.76 29.88
N CYS A 315 -17.69 -12.13 28.89
CA CYS A 315 -17.85 -11.42 27.62
C CYS A 315 -16.52 -11.14 26.92
N VAL A 316 -15.64 -12.14 26.89
CA VAL A 316 -14.24 -11.98 26.42
C VAL A 316 -14.16 -12.08 24.90
N VAL A 317 -13.47 -11.14 24.26
CA VAL A 317 -13.06 -11.21 22.85
C VAL A 317 -11.55 -10.99 22.74
N LYS A 318 -10.92 -11.69 21.80
CA LYS A 318 -9.53 -11.47 21.39
C LYS A 318 -9.47 -11.23 19.90
N THR A 319 -8.64 -10.28 19.49
CA THR A 319 -8.47 -9.93 18.08
C THR A 319 -7.01 -9.55 17.85
N GLU A 320 -6.38 -10.18 16.86
CA GLU A 320 -5.05 -9.77 16.43
C GLU A 320 -5.18 -8.49 15.59
N GLY A 321 -4.57 -7.41 16.07
CA GLY A 321 -4.38 -6.20 15.31
C GLY A 321 -3.22 -6.31 14.32
N PRO A 322 -2.92 -5.23 13.59
CA PRO A 322 -1.95 -5.26 12.51
C PRO A 322 -0.51 -5.48 13.00
N VAL A 323 0.36 -5.86 12.07
CA VAL A 323 1.79 -6.06 12.30
C VAL A 323 2.55 -4.77 12.07
N PHE A 324 3.35 -4.39 13.06
CA PHE A 324 4.22 -3.22 13.03
C PHE A 324 5.67 -3.67 12.80
N ARG A 325 6.31 -3.06 11.81
CA ARG A 325 7.72 -3.26 11.47
C ARG A 325 8.53 -2.06 11.94
N VAL A 326 9.49 -2.31 12.83
CA VAL A 326 10.50 -1.31 13.19
C VAL A 326 11.39 -1.07 11.96
N VAL A 327 11.33 0.12 11.39
CA VAL A 327 12.22 0.50 10.29
C VAL A 327 13.59 0.91 10.82
N ASN A 328 14.57 1.00 9.91
CA ASN A 328 15.86 1.58 10.28
C ASN A 328 15.65 3.05 10.66
N ARG A 329 16.28 3.48 11.76
CA ARG A 329 16.40 4.92 12.06
C ARG A 329 17.07 5.58 10.85
N THR A 330 16.40 6.54 10.23
CA THR A 330 16.93 7.29 9.10
C THR A 330 18.08 8.17 9.58
N CYS A 331 19.30 7.61 9.50
CA CYS A 331 20.56 8.34 9.68
C CYS A 331 20.84 9.27 8.49
N GLU A 332 19.82 10.05 8.11
CA GLU A 332 19.75 10.86 6.90
C GLU A 332 20.27 12.27 7.20
N ILE A 333 21.55 12.34 7.55
CA ILE A 333 22.29 13.60 7.52
C ILE A 333 22.65 13.88 6.07
N VAL A 334 22.00 14.87 5.46
CA VAL A 334 22.29 15.32 4.10
C VAL A 334 23.30 16.46 4.18
N ILE A 335 24.49 16.23 3.63
CA ILE A 335 25.53 17.26 3.47
C ILE A 335 25.60 17.62 1.98
N LYS A 336 25.39 18.90 1.64
CA LYS A 336 25.41 19.38 0.25
C LYS A 336 26.23 20.66 0.13
N LEU A 337 27.18 20.71 -0.80
CA LEU A 337 27.86 21.97 -1.15
C LEU A 337 26.84 22.93 -1.80
N VAL A 338 26.73 24.15 -1.27
CA VAL A 338 25.87 25.23 -1.78
C VAL A 338 26.66 26.15 -2.69
N LYS A 339 27.86 26.55 -2.25
CA LYS A 339 28.67 27.59 -2.89
C LYS A 339 30.14 27.39 -2.54
N THR A 340 31.01 27.64 -3.51
CA THR A 340 32.46 27.83 -3.30
C THR A 340 32.97 28.94 -4.21
N ASN A 341 34.13 29.52 -3.89
CA ASN A 341 34.89 30.41 -4.79
C ASN A 341 36.07 29.71 -5.49
N ALA A 342 36.26 28.40 -5.28
CA ALA A 342 37.19 27.58 -6.07
C ALA A 342 36.63 27.29 -7.47
N THR A 343 37.49 27.26 -8.49
CA THR A 343 37.06 27.02 -9.88
C THR A 343 36.92 25.52 -10.16
N GLN A 344 35.75 25.07 -10.62
CA GLN A 344 35.54 23.66 -10.98
C GLN A 344 36.00 23.38 -12.43
N SER A 345 36.74 22.31 -12.63
CA SER A 345 37.25 21.86 -13.94
C SER A 345 37.26 20.34 -14.01
N GLY A 346 36.65 19.75 -15.04
CA GLY A 346 36.61 18.28 -15.21
C GLY A 346 35.81 17.50 -14.14
N GLY A 347 35.19 18.19 -13.19
CA GLY A 347 34.52 17.63 -12.01
C GLY A 347 35.23 17.95 -10.69
N GLU A 348 36.53 18.26 -10.74
CA GLU A 348 37.39 18.57 -9.59
C GLU A 348 37.41 20.07 -9.29
N TYR A 349 37.65 20.46 -8.04
CA TYR A 349 37.83 21.88 -7.68
C TYR A 349 39.32 22.25 -7.68
N VAL A 350 39.66 23.27 -8.44
CA VAL A 350 41.03 23.77 -8.58
C VAL A 350 41.29 24.87 -7.55
N LEU A 351 42.34 24.67 -6.75
CA LEU A 351 42.89 25.63 -5.81
C LEU A 351 44.33 25.97 -6.24
N GLU A 352 44.85 27.12 -5.83
CA GLU A 352 46.27 27.47 -5.94
C GLU A 352 46.95 27.38 -4.57
N GLU A 353 48.16 26.83 -4.53
CA GLU A 353 48.98 26.71 -3.32
C GLU A 353 49.21 28.08 -2.67
N GLY A 354 49.04 28.16 -1.35
CA GLY A 354 49.13 29.42 -0.59
C GLY A 354 47.88 30.30 -0.60
N LYS A 355 46.82 29.98 -1.37
CA LYS A 355 45.53 30.70 -1.34
C LYS A 355 44.49 30.00 -0.46
N SER A 356 43.54 30.79 0.04
CA SER A 356 42.40 30.34 0.85
C SER A 356 41.08 30.49 0.11
N TYR A 357 40.24 29.46 0.16
CA TYR A 357 38.97 29.35 -0.56
C TYR A 357 37.82 29.05 0.41
N LEU A 358 36.67 29.67 0.21
CA LEU A 358 35.50 29.54 1.08
C LEU A 358 34.54 28.50 0.51
N PHE A 359 34.22 27.47 1.29
CA PHE A 359 33.24 26.43 0.96
C PHE A 359 32.06 26.50 1.93
N ILE A 360 30.84 26.62 1.39
CA ILE A 360 29.59 26.70 2.17
C ILE A 360 28.78 25.42 1.93
N TYR A 361 28.48 24.69 3.00
CA TYR A 361 27.72 23.45 2.98
C TYR A 361 26.40 23.60 3.72
N ARG A 362 25.32 23.09 3.14
CA ARG A 362 24.02 22.94 3.78
C ARG A 362 23.92 21.57 4.39
N ILE A 363 23.58 21.55 5.67
CA ILE A 363 23.33 20.37 6.50
C ILE A 363 21.84 20.31 6.72
N TYR A 364 21.18 19.26 6.24
CA TYR A 364 19.77 19.01 6.46
C TYR A 364 19.58 17.64 7.13
N ILE A 365 18.78 17.59 8.19
CA ILE A 365 18.50 16.39 8.97
C ILE A 365 16.98 16.35 9.22
N PRO A 366 16.23 15.39 8.66
CA PRO A 366 14.77 15.33 8.84
C PRO A 366 14.34 15.17 10.31
N ILE A 367 15.13 14.46 11.12
CA ILE A 367 14.90 14.20 12.54
C ILE A 367 16.24 14.28 13.28
N ALA A 368 16.59 15.48 13.75
CA ALA A 368 17.77 15.69 14.60
C ALA A 368 17.49 15.30 16.06
N TYR A 369 18.55 14.96 16.81
CA TYR A 369 18.49 14.70 18.25
C TYR A 369 19.88 14.86 18.90
N GLY A 370 19.92 15.31 20.15
CA GLY A 370 21.18 15.36 20.92
C GLY A 370 22.16 16.39 20.40
N MET A 371 23.45 16.06 20.35
CA MET A 371 24.52 16.92 19.85
C MET A 371 24.84 16.58 18.39
N LEU A 372 24.98 17.59 17.54
CA LEU A 372 25.48 17.48 16.17
C LEU A 372 26.83 18.20 16.06
N GLU A 373 27.90 17.46 15.79
CA GLU A 373 29.20 18.03 15.40
C GLU A 373 29.34 17.97 13.87
N VAL A 374 29.79 19.05 13.24
CA VAL A 374 30.15 19.11 11.81
C VAL A 374 31.59 19.64 11.70
N ARG A 375 32.51 18.75 11.30
CA ARG A 375 33.97 18.95 11.33
C ARG A 375 34.59 18.81 9.93
N GLY A 376 35.52 19.67 9.59
CA GLY A 376 36.41 19.50 8.44
C GLY A 376 37.67 18.72 8.82
N VAL A 377 38.12 17.80 7.96
CA VAL A 377 39.36 17.04 8.17
C VAL A 377 40.54 17.75 7.50
N SER A 378 41.36 18.49 8.28
CA SER A 378 42.64 19.04 7.77
C SER A 378 43.64 17.93 7.39
N THR A 379 44.54 18.23 6.45
CA THR A 379 45.57 17.30 5.94
C THR A 379 46.92 18.02 5.75
N ALA A 380 47.96 17.28 5.32
CA ALA A 380 49.22 17.91 4.90
C ALA A 380 49.08 18.78 3.62
N MET A 381 48.07 18.51 2.79
CA MET A 381 47.84 19.20 1.51
C MET A 381 47.08 20.51 1.68
N TYR A 382 46.16 20.58 2.65
CA TYR A 382 45.31 21.72 2.90
C TYR A 382 44.85 21.77 4.37
N ASP A 383 44.55 22.98 4.83
CA ASP A 383 44.14 23.26 6.21
C ASP A 383 42.74 23.89 6.23
N ILE A 384 41.84 23.35 7.05
CA ILE A 384 40.44 23.77 7.15
C ILE A 384 40.20 24.56 8.45
N ARG A 385 39.60 25.74 8.34
CA ARG A 385 39.12 26.53 9.47
C ARG A 385 37.60 26.74 9.40
N ALA A 386 36.89 26.53 10.50
CA ALA A 386 35.48 26.92 10.64
C ALA A 386 35.36 28.46 10.72
N VAL A 387 34.40 29.06 10.00
CA VAL A 387 34.26 30.53 9.90
C VAL A 387 32.95 31.01 10.52
N SER A 388 31.81 30.63 9.93
CA SER A 388 30.47 31.06 10.38
C SER A 388 29.40 30.06 9.97
N TYR A 389 28.24 30.15 10.64
CA TYR A 389 27.06 29.34 10.34
C TYR A 389 25.80 30.22 10.28
N THR A 390 24.78 29.73 9.57
CA THR A 390 23.44 30.31 9.47
C THR A 390 22.42 29.21 9.75
N LEU A 391 21.55 29.40 10.74
CA LEU A 391 20.44 28.47 11.00
C LEU A 391 19.27 28.77 10.07
N ILE A 392 18.63 27.72 9.54
CA ILE A 392 17.49 27.80 8.62
C ILE A 392 16.23 27.23 9.30
N ASN A 393 16.35 26.12 10.05
CA ASN A 393 15.25 25.46 10.75
C ASN A 393 15.79 24.64 11.95
N PRO A 394 15.13 24.59 13.13
CA PRO A 394 14.05 25.45 13.62
C PRO A 394 14.57 26.74 14.28
N PRO A 395 13.75 27.82 14.34
CA PRO A 395 14.20 29.11 14.85
C PRO A 395 14.13 29.25 16.39
N SER A 396 15.14 29.92 16.94
CA SER A 396 15.33 30.36 18.35
C SER A 396 15.93 29.34 19.34
N GLY A 397 16.74 29.86 20.28
CA GLY A 397 17.38 29.11 21.38
C GLY A 397 18.66 28.36 21.03
N VAL A 398 18.75 27.73 19.85
CA VAL A 398 19.95 26.98 19.44
C VAL A 398 21.06 27.92 18.95
N ALA A 399 22.27 27.72 19.46
CA ALA A 399 23.51 28.31 18.94
C ALA A 399 24.54 27.19 18.68
N ALA A 400 25.48 27.43 17.76
CA ALA A 400 26.62 26.55 17.55
C ALA A 400 27.84 27.05 18.33
N ASN A 401 28.53 26.15 19.01
CA ASN A 401 29.91 26.38 19.44
C ASN A 401 30.84 26.20 18.23
N VAL A 402 31.68 27.19 17.95
CA VAL A 402 32.58 27.21 16.76
C VAL A 402 34.00 26.95 17.22
N GLY A 403 34.53 25.77 16.90
CA GLY A 403 35.92 25.40 17.15
C GLY A 403 36.87 25.89 16.05
N SER A 404 38.09 25.36 16.07
CA SER A 404 39.09 25.54 15.00
C SER A 404 38.58 25.05 13.65
N ASP A 405 38.06 23.84 13.65
CA ASP A 405 37.81 22.96 12.49
C ASP A 405 36.38 22.41 12.47
N TYR A 406 35.55 22.75 13.46
CA TYR A 406 34.20 22.20 13.65
C TYR A 406 33.16 23.20 14.15
N PHE A 407 31.89 22.86 13.92
CA PHE A 407 30.71 23.47 14.51
C PHE A 407 30.01 22.41 15.38
N SER A 408 29.64 22.74 16.62
CA SER A 408 28.87 21.83 17.49
C SER A 408 27.55 22.48 17.90
N PHE A 409 26.43 21.87 17.50
CA PHE A 409 25.07 22.32 17.76
C PHE A 409 24.39 21.39 18.78
N GLY A 410 23.79 21.94 19.82
CA GLY A 410 22.85 21.19 20.66
C GLY A 410 22.80 21.61 22.14
N PRO A 411 21.98 20.93 22.96
CA PRO A 411 21.15 19.78 22.58
C PRO A 411 20.00 20.17 21.65
N LEU A 412 19.89 19.49 20.50
CA LEU A 412 18.85 19.68 19.49
C LEU A 412 17.58 18.91 19.90
N PRO A 413 16.40 19.55 19.87
CA PRO A 413 15.12 18.87 20.07
C PRO A 413 14.76 17.98 18.87
N THR A 414 13.89 16.99 19.10
CA THR A 414 13.42 16.07 18.05
C THR A 414 12.59 16.80 16.99
N GLY A 415 13.15 17.00 15.81
CA GLY A 415 12.49 17.64 14.66
C GLY A 415 13.46 17.88 13.50
N ALA A 416 12.97 18.52 12.43
CA ALA A 416 13.79 18.84 11.28
C ALA A 416 14.79 19.96 11.60
N PHE A 417 16.08 19.69 11.40
CA PHE A 417 17.17 20.66 11.55
C PHE A 417 17.78 20.98 10.20
N GLU A 418 17.99 22.26 9.93
CA GLU A 418 18.67 22.74 8.74
C GLU A 418 19.56 23.95 9.04
N ALA A 419 20.82 23.89 8.59
CA ALA A 419 21.81 24.94 8.75
C ALA A 419 22.77 25.00 7.56
N GLU A 420 23.29 26.18 7.24
CA GLU A 420 24.44 26.35 6.37
C GLU A 420 25.69 26.65 7.22
N VAL A 421 26.78 25.92 6.98
CA VAL A 421 28.08 26.07 7.65
C VAL A 421 29.16 26.42 6.64
N SER A 422 30.10 27.29 7.03
CA SER A 422 31.16 27.76 6.14
C SER A 422 32.55 27.45 6.67
N PHE A 423 33.38 26.92 5.78
CA PHE A 423 34.75 26.52 6.02
C PHE A 423 35.70 27.26 5.08
N LEU A 424 36.80 27.80 5.62
CA LEU A 424 37.89 28.37 4.85
C LEU A 424 38.98 27.30 4.69
N VAL A 425 39.21 26.87 3.45
CA VAL A 425 40.19 25.85 3.07
C VAL A 425 41.43 26.54 2.50
N THR A 426 42.57 26.41 3.16
CA THR A 426 43.84 27.01 2.75
C THR A 426 44.76 25.94 2.17
N ALA A 427 45.13 26.08 0.90
CA ALA A 427 46.03 25.14 0.22
C ALA A 427 47.47 25.28 0.74
N ARG A 428 48.11 24.15 1.09
CA ARG A 428 49.45 24.08 1.69
C ARG A 428 50.49 23.44 0.76
N ALA A 429 50.11 22.47 -0.06
CA ALA A 429 51.01 21.79 -1.00
C ALA A 429 50.27 21.36 -2.27
N SER A 430 50.94 21.40 -3.42
CA SER A 430 50.40 21.05 -4.73
C SER A 430 50.31 19.55 -5.01
N GLY A 431 49.29 19.16 -5.77
CA GLY A 431 48.90 17.78 -6.03
C GLY A 431 47.38 17.58 -5.92
N SER A 432 46.90 16.34 -6.02
CA SER A 432 45.49 15.99 -5.85
C SER A 432 45.19 15.53 -4.41
N ALA A 433 43.99 15.87 -3.93
CA ALA A 433 43.51 15.48 -2.61
C ALA A 433 41.98 15.35 -2.60
N ASN A 434 41.42 14.82 -1.50
CA ASN A 434 39.99 14.81 -1.23
C ASN A 434 39.70 15.69 -0.02
N LEU A 435 38.75 16.61 -0.15
CA LEU A 435 38.25 17.48 0.92
C LEU A 435 37.11 16.76 1.66
N GLU A 436 37.38 16.24 2.87
CA GLU A 436 36.36 15.58 3.71
C GLU A 436 35.73 16.55 4.72
N ILE A 437 34.39 16.68 4.67
CA ILE A 437 33.58 17.25 5.76
C ILE A 437 32.74 16.14 6.37
N ARG A 438 32.79 15.98 7.69
CA ARG A 438 32.12 14.94 8.46
C ARG A 438 31.11 15.54 9.43
N ALA A 439 29.90 14.99 9.45
CA ALA A 439 28.86 15.29 10.41
C ALA A 439 28.59 14.06 11.29
N THR A 440 28.56 14.26 12.60
CA THR A 440 28.43 13.23 13.64
C THR A 440 27.37 13.68 14.64
N MET A 441 26.25 12.96 14.69
CA MET A 441 25.16 13.23 15.64
C MET A 441 25.13 12.16 16.73
N TYR A 442 25.18 12.58 18.00
CA TYR A 442 25.39 11.71 19.17
C TYR A 442 24.62 12.22 20.40
N SER A 443 24.36 11.33 21.37
CA SER A 443 23.64 11.69 22.60
C SER A 443 24.51 11.39 23.83
N PRO A 444 25.05 12.41 24.51
CA PRO A 444 25.86 12.24 25.72
C PRO A 444 25.13 11.41 26.79
N GLY A 445 25.84 10.44 27.39
CA GLY A 445 25.30 9.62 28.48
C GLY A 445 24.43 8.42 28.07
N THR A 446 24.23 8.16 26.77
CA THR A 446 23.47 6.98 26.30
C THR A 446 24.35 6.01 25.51
N GLN A 447 24.10 4.69 25.62
CA GLN A 447 24.79 3.65 24.82
C GLN A 447 24.22 3.55 23.38
N LEU A 448 23.89 4.67 22.75
CA LEU A 448 23.39 4.71 21.38
C LEU A 448 24.56 4.89 20.38
N PRO A 449 24.59 4.15 19.25
CA PRO A 449 25.59 4.37 18.22
C PRO A 449 25.52 5.80 17.62
N PRO A 450 26.65 6.49 17.41
CA PRO A 450 26.66 7.81 16.80
C PRO A 450 26.31 7.73 15.30
N CYS A 451 25.49 8.68 14.85
CA CYS A 451 25.08 8.79 13.46
C CYS A 451 26.13 9.58 12.66
N ASN A 452 26.96 8.88 11.88
CA ASN A 452 28.08 9.47 11.14
C ASN A 452 27.78 9.54 9.63
N ARG A 453 28.05 10.71 9.03
CA ARG A 453 28.07 10.92 7.58
C ARG A 453 29.26 11.78 7.21
N SER A 454 29.90 11.54 6.07
CA SER A 454 30.79 12.52 5.45
C SER A 454 30.52 12.69 3.97
N ILE A 455 30.95 13.83 3.44
CA ILE A 455 31.08 14.12 2.02
C ILE A 455 32.57 14.27 1.70
N SER A 456 32.99 13.77 0.55
CA SER A 456 34.34 13.90 0.01
C SER A 456 34.25 14.59 -1.34
N LEU A 457 35.00 15.68 -1.55
CA LEU A 457 35.08 16.38 -2.83
C LEU A 457 36.51 16.28 -3.39
N PRO A 458 36.72 15.87 -4.66
CA PRO A 458 38.05 15.85 -5.26
C PRO A 458 38.53 17.26 -5.55
N ILE A 459 39.76 17.55 -5.15
CA ILE A 459 40.42 18.84 -5.36
C ILE A 459 41.81 18.66 -5.97
N ILE A 460 42.23 19.61 -6.80
CA ILE A 460 43.61 19.73 -7.29
C ILE A 460 44.17 21.07 -6.84
N ILE A 461 45.26 21.03 -6.09
CA ILE A 461 46.05 22.20 -5.73
C ILE A 461 47.16 22.34 -6.79
N LYS A 462 47.14 23.44 -7.53
CA LYS A 462 48.17 23.79 -8.51
C LYS A 462 49.26 24.65 -7.84
N PRO A 463 50.55 24.49 -8.21
CA PRO A 463 51.59 25.43 -7.80
C PRO A 463 51.27 26.84 -8.36
N PRO A 464 51.74 27.91 -7.71
CA PRO A 464 51.37 29.28 -8.07
C PRO A 464 52.03 29.71 -9.40
N PRO A 465 51.35 30.51 -10.24
CA PRO A 465 51.92 31.01 -11.48
C PRO A 465 53.05 32.02 -11.21
N ALA A 466 54.25 31.71 -11.70
CA ALA A 466 55.43 32.53 -11.47
C ALA A 466 55.41 33.84 -12.28
N LYS A 467 55.73 34.97 -11.61
CA LYS A 467 56.11 36.22 -12.28
C LYS A 467 57.62 36.21 -12.45
N LEU A 468 58.10 36.23 -13.70
CA LEU A 468 59.50 35.99 -14.03
C LEU A 468 60.04 37.08 -14.97
N CYS A 469 61.31 37.43 -14.77
CA CYS A 469 62.23 37.57 -15.87
C CYS A 469 62.86 36.18 -16.07
N GLU A 470 62.90 35.68 -17.30
CA GLU A 470 63.09 34.25 -17.57
C GLU A 470 64.20 34.03 -18.60
N ALA A 471 65.34 33.55 -18.15
CA ALA A 471 66.43 33.15 -19.03
C ALA A 471 66.43 31.62 -19.20
N ARG A 472 66.65 31.11 -20.42
CA ARG A 472 66.67 29.67 -20.71
C ARG A 472 67.96 29.25 -21.39
N ILE A 473 68.53 28.12 -20.96
CA ILE A 473 69.64 27.44 -21.63
C ILE A 473 69.09 26.18 -22.28
N ASN A 474 69.15 26.11 -23.61
CA ASN A 474 68.92 24.87 -24.34
C ASN A 474 70.29 24.20 -24.57
N ALA A 475 70.81 23.60 -23.50
CA ALA A 475 72.07 22.86 -23.56
C ALA A 475 71.95 21.69 -24.56
N PRO A 476 72.91 21.50 -25.49
CA PRO A 476 74.23 22.14 -25.55
C PRO A 476 74.40 23.21 -26.65
N THR A 477 73.35 23.61 -27.38
CA THR A 477 73.51 24.34 -28.67
C THR A 477 72.92 25.74 -28.75
N SER A 478 72.10 26.21 -27.80
CA SER A 478 71.56 27.58 -27.85
C SER A 478 71.26 28.18 -26.47
N ILE A 479 71.50 29.48 -26.33
CA ILE A 479 71.12 30.27 -25.15
C ILE A 479 70.05 31.28 -25.59
N LEU A 480 68.95 31.32 -24.85
CA LEU A 480 67.72 32.00 -25.28
C LEU A 480 67.15 32.79 -24.09
N VAL A 481 67.45 34.09 -24.06
CA VAL A 481 67.17 34.96 -22.90
C VAL A 481 65.94 35.82 -23.18
N TRP A 482 64.90 35.69 -22.35
CA TRP A 482 63.72 36.54 -22.43
C TRP A 482 63.75 37.58 -21.31
N THR A 483 63.47 38.84 -21.67
CA THR A 483 63.24 39.91 -20.67
C THR A 483 61.97 40.66 -21.00
N HIS A 484 61.19 40.99 -19.98
CA HIS A 484 59.99 41.83 -20.08
C HIS A 484 60.12 42.93 -19.02
N GLY A 485 60.33 44.16 -19.46
CA GLY A 485 60.45 45.35 -18.61
C GLY A 485 59.30 46.32 -18.82
N GLY A 486 58.88 46.98 -17.73
CA GLY A 486 58.13 48.24 -17.83
C GLY A 486 59.02 49.38 -18.35
N PRO A 487 58.47 50.58 -18.56
CA PRO A 487 59.21 51.70 -19.15
C PRO A 487 60.35 52.20 -18.24
N GLY A 488 61.57 51.75 -18.53
CA GLY A 488 62.80 52.18 -17.89
C GLY A 488 64.01 51.58 -18.61
N SER A 489 65.09 52.35 -18.77
CA SER A 489 66.26 51.94 -19.55
C SER A 489 66.94 50.70 -18.94
N LEU A 490 67.17 49.69 -19.77
CA LEU A 490 67.86 48.45 -19.38
C LEU A 490 69.14 48.30 -20.21
N LEU A 491 70.28 48.42 -19.53
CA LEU A 491 71.58 48.01 -20.04
C LEU A 491 71.87 46.64 -19.45
N LEU A 492 71.92 45.61 -20.30
CA LEU A 492 72.02 44.21 -19.89
C LEU A 492 73.46 43.70 -20.04
N THR A 493 73.98 43.11 -18.96
CA THR A 493 75.24 42.38 -18.96
C THR A 493 74.96 40.92 -18.62
N TYR A 494 75.57 39.99 -19.34
CA TYR A 494 75.42 38.55 -19.17
C TYR A 494 76.76 37.89 -18.92
N ASP A 495 76.78 36.90 -18.04
CA ASP A 495 77.95 36.08 -17.74
C ASP A 495 77.58 34.59 -17.74
N VAL A 496 78.49 33.74 -18.21
CA VAL A 496 78.25 32.33 -18.55
C VAL A 496 79.40 31.47 -18.04
N GLY A 497 79.16 30.72 -16.96
CA GLY A 497 80.11 29.79 -16.37
C GLY A 497 79.77 28.33 -16.68
N VAL A 498 80.81 27.49 -16.76
CA VAL A 498 80.67 26.03 -16.82
C VAL A 498 81.34 25.43 -15.59
N ASP A 499 80.57 24.65 -14.84
CA ASP A 499 80.93 24.04 -13.56
C ASP A 499 80.81 22.51 -13.70
N THR A 500 81.89 21.78 -13.40
CA THR A 500 82.03 20.34 -13.70
C THR A 500 82.33 19.57 -12.43
N THR A 501 81.35 18.82 -11.94
CA THR A 501 81.46 18.06 -10.69
C THR A 501 81.22 16.57 -10.92
N PRO A 502 82.05 15.67 -10.34
CA PRO A 502 83.29 15.93 -9.57
C PRO A 502 84.45 16.50 -10.40
N ASP A 503 85.40 17.14 -9.72
CA ASP A 503 86.60 17.73 -10.32
C ASP A 503 87.45 16.70 -11.07
N GLY A 504 87.90 17.05 -12.28
CA GLY A 504 88.73 16.19 -13.14
C GLY A 504 88.42 16.27 -14.64
N LEU A 505 87.30 16.91 -15.01
CA LEU A 505 86.96 17.25 -16.39
C LEU A 505 87.43 18.68 -16.69
N ASN A 506 88.18 18.89 -17.77
CA ASN A 506 88.62 20.24 -18.17
C ASN A 506 87.73 20.75 -19.33
N ALA A 507 86.96 21.80 -19.06
CA ALA A 507 86.15 22.49 -20.06
C ALA A 507 86.87 23.72 -20.62
N GLN A 508 86.65 24.03 -21.90
CA GLN A 508 87.17 25.21 -22.58
C GLN A 508 86.04 25.93 -23.32
N LEU A 509 85.82 27.21 -22.96
CA LEU A 509 84.70 28.02 -23.43
C LEU A 509 85.13 28.98 -24.54
N THR A 510 84.35 29.06 -25.63
CA THR A 510 84.61 30.00 -26.74
C THR A 510 83.31 30.71 -27.14
N ILE A 511 83.26 32.04 -27.00
CA ILE A 511 82.06 32.87 -27.20
C ILE A 511 82.26 33.80 -28.40
N ALA A 512 81.29 33.86 -29.31
CA ALA A 512 81.26 34.83 -30.40
C ALA A 512 79.80 35.16 -30.80
N PRO A 513 79.49 36.40 -31.24
CA PRO A 513 80.32 37.61 -31.22
C PRO A 513 80.33 38.33 -29.85
N GLN A 514 81.10 39.42 -29.72
CA GLN A 514 81.19 40.22 -28.48
C GLN A 514 81.12 41.73 -28.78
N SER A 515 80.00 42.38 -28.41
CA SER A 515 79.85 43.84 -28.18
C SER A 515 78.37 44.15 -27.84
N PRO A 516 78.05 45.23 -27.09
CA PRO A 516 76.70 45.45 -26.55
C PRO A 516 75.68 45.96 -27.59
N LEU A 517 74.45 45.46 -27.51
CA LEU A 517 73.30 45.93 -28.29
C LEU A 517 72.59 47.10 -27.59
N SER A 518 72.40 48.22 -28.30
CA SER A 518 71.62 49.37 -27.84
C SER A 518 70.25 49.44 -28.55
N LEU A 519 69.17 49.38 -27.78
CA LEU A 519 67.81 49.63 -28.27
C LEU A 519 67.40 51.08 -27.97
N ALA A 520 66.91 51.79 -28.99
CA ALA A 520 66.49 53.18 -28.86
C ALA A 520 65.01 53.32 -28.47
N PHE A 521 64.71 54.35 -27.68
CA PHE A 521 63.36 54.78 -27.30
C PHE A 521 62.62 55.46 -28.49
N PRO A 522 61.26 55.57 -28.51
CA PRO A 522 60.40 55.66 -27.32
C PRO A 522 59.07 54.87 -27.30
N ALA A 523 58.48 54.85 -26.09
CA ALA A 523 57.07 54.64 -25.76
C ALA A 523 56.40 53.28 -26.07
N SER A 524 55.69 52.76 -25.05
CA SER A 524 54.98 51.46 -24.98
C SER A 524 55.90 50.24 -24.80
N PRO A 525 55.50 49.23 -24.00
CA PRO A 525 56.32 48.04 -23.77
C PRO A 525 56.40 47.19 -25.04
N HIS A 526 57.59 46.68 -25.34
CA HIS A 526 57.83 45.70 -26.39
C HIS A 526 58.48 44.44 -25.83
N THR A 527 58.00 43.29 -26.29
CA THR A 527 58.52 41.97 -25.96
C THR A 527 59.54 41.57 -27.03
N GLY A 528 60.83 41.61 -26.70
CA GLY A 528 61.92 41.26 -27.61
C GLY A 528 62.61 39.94 -27.22
N THR A 529 63.00 39.16 -28.23
CA THR A 529 63.76 37.91 -28.09
C THR A 529 65.02 37.99 -28.95
N THR A 530 66.17 37.63 -28.39
CA THR A 530 67.45 37.57 -29.11
C THR A 530 68.17 36.27 -28.79
N ASP A 531 68.32 35.42 -29.79
CA ASP A 531 68.90 34.09 -29.68
C ASP A 531 70.38 34.13 -30.06
N PHE A 532 71.24 33.43 -29.32
CA PHE A 532 72.66 33.29 -29.68
C PHE A 532 73.22 31.90 -29.39
N VAL A 533 74.26 31.54 -30.14
CA VAL A 533 74.91 30.23 -30.10
C VAL A 533 76.27 30.36 -29.43
N VAL A 534 76.55 29.51 -28.45
CA VAL A 534 77.84 29.42 -27.75
C VAL A 534 78.37 28.01 -27.89
N ASN A 535 79.62 27.85 -28.32
CA ASN A 535 80.26 26.56 -28.50
C ASN A 535 81.13 26.23 -27.28
N VAL A 536 80.90 25.06 -26.67
CA VAL A 536 81.60 24.61 -25.47
C VAL A 536 82.36 23.32 -25.75
N GLY A 537 83.67 23.31 -25.53
CA GLY A 537 84.51 22.12 -25.61
C GLY A 537 84.71 21.48 -24.24
N ILE A 538 84.65 20.14 -24.15
CA ILE A 538 84.86 19.39 -22.90
C ILE A 538 85.83 18.25 -23.19
N ASN A 539 86.97 18.23 -22.49
CA ASN A 539 87.98 17.18 -22.61
C ASN A 539 87.86 16.21 -21.43
N ILE A 540 87.72 14.91 -21.75
CA ILE A 540 87.53 13.82 -20.78
C ILE A 540 88.83 12.99 -20.68
N PRO A 541 89.53 12.98 -19.53
CA PRO A 541 90.71 12.14 -19.33
C PRO A 541 90.39 10.64 -19.30
N GLN A 542 91.30 9.79 -19.79
CA GLN A 542 91.12 8.32 -19.77
C GLN A 542 91.06 7.70 -18.36
N SER A 543 91.48 8.43 -17.33
CA SER A 543 91.41 8.01 -15.92
C SER A 543 90.04 8.25 -15.26
N THR A 544 89.11 8.94 -15.93
CA THR A 544 87.78 9.23 -15.38
C THR A 544 87.00 7.93 -15.11
N ALA A 545 86.54 7.75 -13.87
CA ALA A 545 85.83 6.55 -13.45
C ALA A 545 84.44 6.47 -14.10
N PRO A 546 83.90 5.26 -14.38
CA PRO A 546 82.59 5.15 -15.01
C PRO A 546 81.46 5.65 -14.11
N GLY A 547 80.61 6.54 -14.63
CA GLY A 547 79.52 7.16 -13.89
C GLY A 547 78.82 8.28 -14.67
N VAL A 548 77.76 8.83 -14.08
CA VAL A 548 77.02 9.98 -14.64
C VAL A 548 77.59 11.26 -14.04
N TYR A 549 78.25 12.07 -14.86
CA TYR A 549 78.87 13.34 -14.44
C TYR A 549 77.96 14.51 -14.79
N SER A 550 77.75 15.41 -13.84
CA SER A 550 77.01 16.65 -14.04
C SER A 550 77.91 17.73 -14.63
N VAL A 551 77.65 18.08 -15.89
CA VAL A 551 78.20 19.28 -16.53
C VAL A 551 77.15 20.36 -16.42
N VAL A 552 77.49 21.45 -15.71
CA VAL A 552 76.52 22.45 -15.30
C VAL A 552 76.80 23.78 -15.97
N TYR A 553 75.90 24.19 -16.85
CA TYR A 553 75.89 25.51 -17.46
C TYR A 553 75.15 26.47 -16.53
N GLY A 554 75.82 27.53 -16.07
CA GLY A 554 75.20 28.64 -15.36
C GLY A 554 75.21 29.90 -16.21
N LEU A 555 74.04 30.51 -16.42
CA LEU A 555 73.94 31.89 -16.90
C LEU A 555 73.42 32.78 -15.77
N SER A 556 73.91 34.01 -15.72
CA SER A 556 73.25 35.08 -14.96
C SER A 556 72.97 36.28 -15.87
N ALA A 557 71.75 36.79 -15.77
CA ALA A 557 71.32 38.06 -16.38
C ALA A 557 70.80 38.97 -15.26
N SER A 558 71.11 40.26 -15.32
CA SER A 558 70.73 41.21 -14.26
C SER A 558 70.32 42.56 -14.82
N GLY A 559 69.31 43.19 -14.20
CA GLY A 559 68.82 44.51 -14.60
C GLY A 559 67.69 45.02 -13.72
N GLN A 560 67.64 46.35 -13.51
CA GLN A 560 66.59 47.06 -12.77
C GLN A 560 66.21 46.42 -11.41
N GLY A 561 67.21 45.98 -10.64
CA GLY A 561 67.03 45.40 -9.30
C GLY A 561 66.67 43.90 -9.28
N TYR A 562 66.52 43.25 -10.44
CA TYR A 562 66.23 41.83 -10.54
C TYR A 562 67.41 41.06 -11.14
N GLN A 563 67.72 39.89 -10.55
CA GLN A 563 68.67 38.92 -11.07
C GLN A 563 67.95 37.64 -11.47
N CYS A 564 68.24 37.17 -12.68
CA CYS A 564 67.62 36.00 -13.28
C CYS A 564 68.75 35.02 -13.62
N VAL A 565 68.94 34.04 -12.73
CA VAL A 565 69.94 32.97 -12.89
C VAL A 565 69.23 31.74 -13.44
N ALA A 566 69.76 31.16 -14.50
CA ALA A 566 69.30 29.89 -15.04
C ALA A 566 70.47 28.90 -15.08
N ARG A 567 70.22 27.70 -14.54
CA ARG A 567 71.23 26.64 -14.42
C ARG A 567 70.72 25.40 -15.12
N ALA A 568 71.35 25.01 -16.23
CA ALA A 568 71.06 23.77 -16.93
C ALA A 568 72.15 22.75 -16.60
N VAL A 569 71.75 21.67 -15.93
CA VAL A 569 72.60 20.49 -15.78
C VAL A 569 72.36 19.60 -16.99
N THR A 570 73.40 19.36 -17.79
CA THR A 570 73.42 18.17 -18.66
C THR A 570 74.22 17.07 -17.98
N TYR A 571 73.92 15.83 -18.34
CA TYR A 571 74.58 14.67 -17.79
C TYR A 571 75.40 14.00 -18.88
N ILE A 572 76.73 14.01 -18.72
CA ILE A 572 77.59 13.16 -19.55
C ILE A 572 77.73 11.82 -18.83
N ASN A 573 77.16 10.76 -19.41
CA ASN A 573 77.33 9.41 -18.92
C ASN A 573 78.69 8.89 -19.41
N VAL A 574 79.72 8.99 -18.58
CA VAL A 574 81.01 8.37 -18.83
C VAL A 574 80.86 6.88 -18.55
N SER A 575 80.33 6.14 -19.51
CA SER A 575 80.17 4.69 -19.40
C SER A 575 81.44 3.97 -19.85
N ARG A 576 81.92 2.99 -19.08
CA ARG A 576 82.64 1.86 -19.71
C ARG A 576 81.64 1.13 -20.61
N CYS A 577 82.11 0.55 -21.72
CA CYS A 577 81.28 -0.26 -22.60
C CYS A 577 80.55 -1.37 -21.83
N VAL A 578 79.21 -1.37 -21.83
CA VAL A 578 78.39 -2.39 -21.15
C VAL A 578 77.25 -2.84 -22.06
N TRP A 579 77.37 -4.09 -22.51
CA TRP A 579 76.32 -4.79 -23.24
C TRP A 579 75.39 -5.53 -22.28
N LYS A 580 74.09 -5.25 -22.35
CA LYS A 580 73.05 -6.06 -21.69
C LYS A 580 72.25 -6.83 -22.74
N ILE A 581 72.30 -8.16 -22.69
CA ILE A 581 71.43 -9.05 -23.47
C ILE A 581 70.40 -9.69 -22.52
N GLU A 582 69.12 -9.60 -22.87
CA GLU A 582 68.02 -10.21 -22.14
C GLU A 582 67.07 -10.93 -23.11
N VAL A 583 66.67 -12.16 -22.80
CA VAL A 583 65.70 -12.92 -23.60
C VAL A 583 64.30 -12.66 -23.04
N LEU A 584 63.42 -12.06 -23.84
CA LEU A 584 62.11 -11.59 -23.39
C LEU A 584 61.06 -12.70 -23.32
N ASN A 585 61.32 -13.84 -23.94
CA ASN A 585 60.46 -15.03 -23.86
C ASN A 585 60.60 -15.69 -22.47
N LYS A 586 59.50 -16.19 -21.90
CA LYS A 586 59.48 -16.84 -20.57
C LYS A 586 60.50 -17.97 -20.46
N THR A 587 61.40 -17.87 -19.47
CA THR A 587 62.44 -18.86 -19.18
C THR A 587 62.08 -19.73 -17.96
N PRO A 588 62.40 -21.04 -17.94
CA PRO A 588 62.94 -21.84 -19.05
C PRO A 588 61.89 -22.00 -20.17
N LEU A 589 62.36 -22.08 -21.41
CA LEU A 589 61.48 -22.24 -22.56
C LEU A 589 60.89 -23.65 -22.60
N VAL A 590 59.63 -23.78 -23.01
CA VAL A 590 59.01 -25.07 -23.31
C VAL A 590 58.50 -25.04 -24.74
N LEU A 591 59.03 -25.94 -25.57
CA LEU A 591 58.78 -26.01 -27.02
C LEU A 591 58.20 -27.40 -27.37
N GLU A 592 57.58 -27.53 -28.53
CA GLU A 592 57.15 -28.82 -29.10
C GLU A 592 57.98 -29.14 -30.34
N ALA A 593 58.43 -30.39 -30.48
CA ALA A 593 59.10 -30.85 -31.70
C ALA A 593 58.20 -30.71 -32.93
N GLY A 594 58.77 -30.22 -34.04
CA GLY A 594 58.05 -30.00 -35.31
C GLY A 594 57.27 -28.69 -35.42
N ARG A 595 57.48 -27.72 -34.51
CA ARG A 595 56.95 -26.36 -34.64
C ARG A 595 58.07 -25.31 -34.79
N ASN A 596 57.71 -24.21 -35.45
CA ASN A 596 58.50 -22.99 -35.52
C ASN A 596 58.07 -22.01 -34.41
N TYR A 597 59.05 -21.36 -33.80
CA TYR A 597 58.92 -20.38 -32.74
C TYR A 597 59.75 -19.13 -33.07
N VAL A 598 59.49 -18.03 -32.36
CA VAL A 598 60.32 -16.82 -32.43
C VAL A 598 60.81 -16.49 -31.02
N ILE A 599 62.13 -16.34 -30.86
CA ILE A 599 62.75 -15.82 -29.65
C ILE A 599 63.07 -14.34 -29.87
N ALA A 600 62.53 -13.49 -29.00
CA ALA A 600 62.80 -12.07 -28.92
C ALA A 600 63.94 -11.82 -27.92
N VAL A 601 65.04 -11.23 -28.41
CA VAL A 601 66.24 -10.92 -27.62
C VAL A 601 66.40 -9.40 -27.57
N ALA A 602 66.19 -8.80 -26.41
CA ALA A 602 66.56 -7.42 -26.18
C ALA A 602 68.09 -7.31 -26.08
N VAL A 603 68.68 -6.45 -26.89
CA VAL A 603 70.06 -5.98 -26.71
C VAL A 603 69.99 -4.48 -26.44
N SER A 604 70.65 -4.07 -25.36
CA SER A 604 70.65 -2.68 -24.90
C SER A 604 71.99 -2.33 -24.28
N GLY A 605 72.44 -1.09 -24.48
CA GLY A 605 73.69 -0.57 -23.95
C GLY A 605 74.73 -0.32 -25.05
N ALA A 606 75.34 0.87 -25.01
CA ALA A 606 76.32 1.32 -25.99
C ALA A 606 77.70 0.64 -25.82
N PRO A 607 78.56 0.61 -26.87
CA PRO A 607 78.45 1.34 -28.13
C PRO A 607 78.32 0.45 -29.38
N TYR A 608 77.34 0.80 -30.21
CA TYR A 608 77.15 0.26 -31.56
C TYR A 608 78.11 0.95 -32.56
N PRO A 609 78.53 0.29 -33.66
CA PRO A 609 78.09 -1.01 -34.16
C PRO A 609 78.75 -2.21 -33.48
N ALA A 610 78.02 -3.32 -33.48
CA ALA A 610 78.39 -4.59 -32.87
C ALA A 610 77.85 -5.79 -33.66
N ARG A 611 78.26 -7.02 -33.35
CA ARG A 611 77.68 -8.26 -33.91
C ARG A 611 76.94 -9.07 -32.87
N LEU A 612 75.73 -9.53 -33.21
CA LEU A 612 74.89 -10.40 -32.39
C LEU A 612 74.82 -11.82 -32.97
N GLN A 613 75.52 -12.77 -32.35
CA GLN A 613 75.53 -14.17 -32.76
C GLN A 613 74.58 -15.01 -31.88
N ALA A 614 73.97 -16.04 -32.48
CA ALA A 614 73.14 -17.02 -31.79
C ALA A 614 73.54 -18.44 -32.17
N SER A 615 73.45 -19.38 -31.22
CA SER A 615 73.72 -20.81 -31.46
C SER A 615 72.90 -21.71 -30.54
N VAL A 616 72.78 -22.99 -30.91
CA VAL A 616 72.08 -24.02 -30.13
C VAL A 616 73.07 -25.11 -29.72
N ALA A 617 73.02 -25.52 -28.45
CA ALA A 617 73.75 -26.68 -27.95
C ALA A 617 72.79 -27.68 -27.28
N PRO A 618 72.79 -28.98 -27.67
CA PRO A 618 73.49 -29.57 -28.82
C PRO A 618 72.82 -29.19 -30.16
N PRO A 619 73.57 -29.13 -31.28
CA PRO A 619 73.09 -28.57 -32.55
C PRO A 619 72.06 -29.43 -33.32
N GLY A 620 71.64 -30.59 -32.78
CA GLY A 620 70.66 -31.48 -33.40
C GLY A 620 69.22 -31.34 -32.89
N THR A 621 69.00 -30.65 -31.76
CA THR A 621 67.68 -30.58 -31.10
C THR A 621 66.81 -29.42 -31.56
N ALA A 622 67.41 -28.31 -32.00
CA ALA A 622 66.75 -27.23 -32.71
C ALA A 622 67.74 -26.47 -33.61
N THR A 623 67.23 -25.86 -34.69
CA THR A 623 67.96 -24.84 -35.46
C THR A 623 67.56 -23.44 -35.02
N ILE A 624 68.45 -22.46 -35.22
CA ILE A 624 68.18 -21.04 -34.96
C ILE A 624 68.69 -20.18 -36.12
N THR A 625 67.90 -19.21 -36.57
CA THR A 625 68.25 -18.27 -37.64
C THR A 625 67.81 -16.84 -37.29
N PRO A 626 68.60 -15.80 -37.64
CA PRO A 626 68.13 -14.41 -37.56
C PRO A 626 67.03 -14.16 -38.60
N LEU A 627 65.98 -13.43 -38.23
CA LEU A 627 64.86 -13.10 -39.13
C LEU A 627 65.06 -11.78 -39.89
N TRP A 628 66.31 -11.33 -40.05
CA TRP A 628 66.67 -10.09 -40.76
C TRP A 628 67.76 -10.36 -41.81
N PRO A 629 67.78 -9.60 -42.93
CA PRO A 629 68.74 -9.82 -44.01
C PRO A 629 70.13 -9.27 -43.67
N GLY A 630 71.16 -10.00 -44.09
CA GLY A 630 72.57 -9.57 -44.05
C GLY A 630 73.42 -10.26 -42.97
N ALA A 631 74.67 -9.82 -42.83
CA ALA A 631 75.51 -10.22 -41.70
C ALA A 631 74.91 -9.69 -40.39
N PRO A 632 75.03 -10.38 -39.25
CA PRO A 632 74.32 -10.04 -38.02
C PRO A 632 74.99 -8.90 -37.25
N ARG A 633 75.16 -7.75 -37.91
CA ARG A 633 75.52 -6.48 -37.29
C ARG A 633 74.28 -5.84 -36.70
N ILE A 634 74.44 -5.19 -35.54
CA ILE A 634 73.44 -4.39 -34.86
C ILE A 634 73.96 -2.96 -34.73
N THR A 635 73.07 -1.97 -34.81
CA THR A 635 73.43 -0.54 -34.93
C THR A 635 72.71 0.37 -33.92
N SER A 636 71.77 -0.15 -33.14
CA SER A 636 71.06 0.57 -32.07
C SER A 636 70.56 -0.40 -31.00
N ASP A 637 70.17 0.12 -29.83
CA ASP A 637 69.31 -0.61 -28.88
C ASP A 637 68.09 -1.18 -29.63
N GLY A 638 67.67 -2.40 -29.29
CA GLY A 638 66.59 -3.05 -30.03
C GLY A 638 66.24 -4.48 -29.59
N ILE A 639 65.10 -4.96 -30.09
CA ILE A 639 64.65 -6.34 -29.92
C ILE A 639 64.91 -7.09 -31.23
N TYR A 640 65.78 -8.10 -31.16
CA TYR A 640 66.19 -8.91 -32.29
C TYR A 640 65.47 -10.25 -32.27
N TYR A 641 64.84 -10.60 -33.40
CA TYR A 641 63.98 -11.77 -33.53
C TYR A 641 64.70 -12.92 -34.23
N PHE A 642 64.84 -14.04 -33.53
CA PHE A 642 65.39 -15.28 -34.06
C PHE A 642 64.28 -16.31 -34.29
N GLY A 643 64.23 -16.86 -35.50
CA GLY A 643 63.40 -18.02 -35.81
C GLY A 643 64.05 -19.28 -35.24
N VAL A 644 63.24 -20.13 -34.61
CA VAL A 644 63.68 -21.39 -34.01
C VAL A 644 62.78 -22.52 -34.51
N THR A 645 63.37 -23.54 -35.12
CA THR A 645 62.68 -24.77 -35.50
C THR A 645 63.12 -25.88 -34.56
N ALA A 646 62.21 -26.40 -33.73
CA ALA A 646 62.49 -27.51 -32.82
C ALA A 646 62.49 -28.84 -33.59
N THR A 647 63.66 -29.47 -33.77
CA THR A 647 63.86 -30.64 -34.64
C THR A 647 63.72 -31.97 -33.92
N ALA A 648 64.08 -32.05 -32.63
CA ALA A 648 63.97 -33.28 -31.84
C ALA A 648 63.62 -32.99 -30.37
N SER A 649 62.88 -33.92 -29.73
CA SER A 649 62.55 -33.83 -28.31
C SER A 649 63.78 -34.06 -27.43
N GLY A 650 63.94 -33.23 -26.39
CA GLY A 650 65.11 -33.25 -25.51
C GLY A 650 65.30 -31.91 -24.80
N THR A 651 66.52 -31.62 -24.35
CA THR A 651 66.91 -30.28 -23.86
C THR A 651 67.81 -29.59 -24.86
N ALA A 652 67.69 -28.26 -24.95
CA ALA A 652 68.46 -27.41 -25.83
C ALA A 652 68.80 -26.09 -25.13
N ASN A 653 70.05 -25.64 -25.23
CA ASN A 653 70.50 -24.36 -24.68
C ASN A 653 70.70 -23.38 -25.84
N PHE A 654 69.89 -22.32 -25.87
CA PHE A 654 70.02 -21.22 -26.81
C PHE A 654 70.99 -20.19 -26.26
N ILE A 655 72.10 -19.97 -26.95
CA ILE A 655 73.18 -19.07 -26.54
C ILE A 655 73.14 -17.83 -27.44
N PHE A 656 73.16 -16.64 -26.84
CA PHE A 656 73.20 -15.36 -27.54
C PHE A 656 74.41 -14.56 -27.05
N THR A 657 75.21 -14.03 -27.97
CA THR A 657 76.46 -13.32 -27.66
C THR A 657 76.60 -12.08 -28.54
N VAL A 658 76.95 -10.94 -27.93
CA VAL A 658 77.22 -9.68 -28.62
C VAL A 658 78.68 -9.26 -28.44
N HIS A 659 79.29 -8.65 -29.46
CA HIS A 659 80.65 -8.12 -29.43
C HIS A 659 80.74 -6.79 -30.21
N SER A 660 81.43 -5.78 -29.68
CA SER A 660 81.73 -4.52 -30.38
C SER A 660 82.56 -4.73 -31.66
N GLU A 661 82.39 -3.84 -32.65
CA GLU A 661 83.21 -3.82 -33.88
C GLU A 661 84.24 -2.67 -33.91
N ALA A 662 84.38 -1.90 -32.84
CA ALA A 662 85.30 -0.77 -32.73
C ALA A 662 86.73 -1.23 -32.31
N PRO A 663 87.81 -0.64 -32.87
CA PRO A 663 89.17 -1.20 -32.75
C PRO A 663 89.89 -0.97 -31.41
N PHE A 664 89.31 -0.24 -30.44
CA PHE A 664 89.99 0.14 -29.20
C PHE A 664 89.30 -0.31 -27.89
N GLU A 665 88.12 -0.93 -27.93
CA GLU A 665 87.49 -1.58 -26.76
C GLU A 665 86.90 -2.95 -27.14
N TYR A 666 87.52 -4.01 -26.63
CA TYR A 666 86.98 -5.37 -26.67
C TYR A 666 85.88 -5.54 -25.61
N CYS A 667 84.63 -5.29 -25.98
CA CYS A 667 83.51 -5.43 -25.06
C CYS A 667 82.37 -6.23 -25.69
N GLY A 668 81.84 -7.17 -24.91
CA GLY A 668 80.80 -8.09 -25.31
C GLY A 668 80.10 -8.70 -24.11
N ALA A 669 78.93 -9.28 -24.36
CA ALA A 669 78.15 -9.96 -23.34
C ALA A 669 77.53 -11.24 -23.91
N ARG A 670 77.21 -12.18 -23.02
CA ARG A 670 76.62 -13.48 -23.36
C ARG A 670 75.47 -13.79 -22.42
N THR A 671 74.37 -14.29 -22.96
CA THR A 671 73.30 -14.92 -22.18
C THR A 671 73.01 -16.32 -22.73
N THR A 672 72.38 -17.18 -21.93
CA THR A 672 72.02 -18.55 -22.31
C THR A 672 70.67 -18.89 -21.71
N VAL A 673 69.77 -19.45 -22.51
CA VAL A 673 68.43 -19.87 -22.09
C VAL A 673 68.24 -21.36 -22.34
N ASN A 674 67.92 -22.08 -21.27
CA ASN A 674 67.59 -23.49 -21.32
C ASN A 674 66.16 -23.67 -21.84
N ALA A 675 65.98 -24.63 -22.74
CA ALA A 675 64.70 -25.02 -23.32
C ALA A 675 64.46 -26.52 -23.18
N THR A 676 63.23 -26.89 -22.83
CA THR A 676 62.74 -28.27 -22.84
C THR A 676 61.84 -28.46 -24.05
N ILE A 677 62.31 -29.25 -25.03
CA ILE A 677 61.55 -29.60 -26.22
C ILE A 677 60.77 -30.87 -25.91
N LYS A 678 59.48 -30.72 -25.63
CA LYS A 678 58.54 -31.82 -25.43
C LYS A 678 58.28 -32.57 -26.76
N PRO A 679 57.92 -33.87 -26.70
CA PRO A 679 57.16 -34.48 -27.79
C PRO A 679 55.85 -33.70 -28.01
N ARG A 680 55.39 -33.66 -29.27
CA ARG A 680 54.22 -32.88 -29.69
C ARG A 680 52.95 -33.37 -28.99
N GLU A 681 52.36 -32.52 -28.17
CA GLU A 681 51.17 -32.79 -27.36
C GLU A 681 49.95 -32.19 -28.07
N GLU A 682 48.91 -32.98 -28.37
CA GLU A 682 47.78 -32.50 -29.18
C GLU A 682 46.89 -31.49 -28.42
N ALA A 683 46.31 -30.53 -29.16
CA ALA A 683 45.62 -29.38 -28.59
C ALA A 683 44.34 -29.78 -27.84
N ALA A 684 44.40 -29.79 -26.51
CA ALA A 684 43.28 -30.20 -25.65
C ALA A 684 42.07 -29.25 -25.76
N CYS A 685 40.98 -29.77 -26.34
CA CYS A 685 39.66 -29.16 -26.41
C CYS A 685 39.15 -28.70 -25.03
N LYS A 686 38.83 -27.41 -24.87
CA LYS A 686 38.27 -26.83 -23.63
C LYS A 686 37.31 -25.65 -23.91
N PRO A 687 36.15 -25.87 -24.57
CA PRO A 687 35.11 -24.86 -24.74
C PRO A 687 34.50 -24.38 -23.42
N SER A 688 33.90 -23.19 -23.45
CA SER A 688 33.03 -22.66 -22.40
C SER A 688 31.81 -21.96 -23.00
N ILE A 689 30.71 -21.92 -22.24
CA ILE A 689 29.45 -21.25 -22.62
C ILE A 689 29.00 -20.35 -21.47
N ALA A 690 28.53 -19.15 -21.81
CA ALA A 690 27.81 -18.23 -20.92
C ALA A 690 26.54 -17.71 -21.61
N ILE A 691 25.50 -17.37 -20.86
CA ILE A 691 24.17 -17.09 -21.41
C ILE A 691 23.61 -15.81 -20.78
N LYS A 692 22.96 -14.99 -21.61
CA LYS A 692 22.18 -13.81 -21.20
C LYS A 692 20.77 -13.95 -21.79
N THR A 693 19.73 -13.79 -20.98
CA THR A 693 18.34 -13.98 -21.43
C THR A 693 17.39 -12.99 -20.74
N ASN A 694 16.20 -12.79 -21.32
CA ASN A 694 15.07 -12.10 -20.69
C ASN A 694 14.08 -13.05 -19.98
N MET A 695 14.34 -14.37 -19.95
CA MET A 695 13.62 -15.30 -19.07
C MET A 695 13.91 -14.97 -17.59
N THR A 696 12.92 -15.12 -16.71
CA THR A 696 13.10 -14.83 -15.28
C THR A 696 14.00 -15.89 -14.65
N ASP A 697 15.17 -15.51 -14.14
CA ASP A 697 16.05 -16.41 -13.39
C ASP A 697 15.42 -16.78 -12.03
N LEU A 698 15.33 -18.08 -11.75
CA LEU A 698 14.85 -18.65 -10.48
C LEU A 698 16.02 -19.10 -9.58
N GLY A 699 17.26 -18.93 -10.03
CA GLY A 699 18.48 -19.41 -9.38
C GLY A 699 18.85 -20.84 -9.78
N GLY A 700 20.12 -21.19 -9.61
CA GLY A 700 20.62 -22.56 -9.79
C GLY A 700 20.51 -23.13 -11.22
N GLY A 701 20.46 -22.26 -12.24
CA GLY A 701 20.29 -22.68 -13.65
C GLY A 701 18.85 -23.00 -14.04
N ARG A 702 17.87 -22.52 -13.26
CA ARG A 702 16.44 -22.58 -13.57
C ARG A 702 15.95 -21.23 -14.08
N TYR A 703 15.17 -21.23 -15.15
CA TYR A 703 14.56 -20.04 -15.75
C TYR A 703 13.05 -20.24 -15.90
N GLN A 704 12.28 -19.16 -15.90
CA GLN A 704 10.83 -19.18 -16.07
C GLN A 704 10.38 -18.44 -17.32
N VAL A 705 9.44 -19.05 -18.05
CA VAL A 705 8.71 -18.49 -19.19
C VAL A 705 7.21 -18.45 -18.90
N LEU A 706 6.46 -17.55 -19.54
CA LEU A 706 5.01 -17.46 -19.44
C LEU A 706 4.34 -17.81 -20.79
N PRO A 707 3.15 -18.46 -20.79
CA PRO A 707 2.41 -18.74 -22.01
C PRO A 707 2.14 -17.49 -22.85
N GLY A 708 2.32 -17.60 -24.17
CA GLY A 708 2.19 -16.51 -25.13
C GLY A 708 3.40 -15.57 -25.23
N GLY A 709 4.36 -15.67 -24.30
CA GLY A 709 5.50 -14.75 -24.16
C GLY A 709 6.60 -14.94 -25.21
N LEU A 710 7.29 -13.84 -25.51
CA LEU A 710 8.42 -13.75 -26.45
C LEU A 710 9.74 -13.63 -25.68
N TYR A 711 10.68 -14.54 -25.95
CA TYR A 711 11.92 -14.68 -25.20
C TYR A 711 13.15 -14.60 -26.11
N GLU A 712 14.21 -13.98 -25.57
CA GLU A 712 15.51 -13.81 -26.20
C GLU A 712 16.59 -14.49 -25.35
N VAL A 713 17.50 -15.18 -26.01
CA VAL A 713 18.66 -15.88 -25.43
C VAL A 713 19.88 -15.56 -26.27
N ILE A 714 20.86 -14.88 -25.68
CA ILE A 714 22.18 -14.66 -26.27
C ILE A 714 23.13 -15.65 -25.62
N VAL A 715 23.76 -16.51 -26.42
CA VAL A 715 24.72 -17.52 -25.98
C VAL A 715 26.11 -17.12 -26.43
N ARG A 716 26.99 -16.85 -25.45
CA ARG A 716 28.41 -16.54 -25.63
C ARG A 716 29.22 -17.83 -25.59
N VAL A 717 29.86 -18.18 -26.69
CA VAL A 717 30.80 -19.31 -26.80
C VAL A 717 32.23 -18.81 -26.65
N GLY A 718 33.05 -19.48 -25.84
CA GLY A 718 34.45 -19.13 -25.59
C GLY A 718 35.31 -20.35 -25.25
N GLY A 719 36.47 -20.09 -24.64
CA GLY A 719 37.44 -21.13 -24.26
C GLY A 719 38.40 -21.49 -25.40
N SER A 720 38.76 -22.78 -25.49
CA SER A 720 39.64 -23.34 -26.53
C SER A 720 38.88 -24.30 -27.43
N LEU A 721 38.72 -23.92 -28.70
CA LEU A 721 38.17 -24.73 -29.78
C LEU A 721 39.19 -24.82 -30.93
N PRO A 722 39.42 -26.00 -31.53
CA PRO A 722 40.11 -26.13 -32.81
C PRO A 722 39.44 -25.28 -33.91
N ALA A 723 40.23 -24.78 -34.86
CA ALA A 723 39.70 -24.08 -36.03
C ALA A 723 38.81 -25.01 -36.88
N GLY A 724 37.62 -24.53 -37.26
CA GLY A 724 36.62 -25.32 -37.97
C GLY A 724 35.24 -24.69 -37.97
N LEU A 725 34.25 -25.43 -38.49
CA LEU A 725 32.84 -25.08 -38.50
C LEU A 725 32.11 -25.80 -37.34
N TYR A 726 31.32 -25.04 -36.58
CA TYR A 726 30.59 -25.51 -35.41
C TYR A 726 29.11 -25.13 -35.50
N ARG A 727 28.25 -26.02 -35.01
CA ARG A 727 26.82 -25.81 -34.80
C ARG A 727 26.56 -25.60 -33.32
N LEU A 728 25.90 -24.50 -32.97
CA LEU A 728 25.29 -24.33 -31.66
C LEU A 728 23.79 -24.60 -31.79
N ARG A 729 23.25 -25.54 -31.01
CA ARG A 729 21.84 -25.94 -31.00
C ARG A 729 21.22 -25.73 -29.63
N LEU A 730 20.02 -25.17 -29.57
CA LEU A 730 19.20 -24.96 -28.38
C LEU A 730 17.92 -25.80 -28.51
N ALA A 731 17.84 -26.94 -27.81
CA ALA A 731 16.72 -27.86 -27.92
C ALA A 731 15.95 -27.97 -26.60
N PHE A 732 14.67 -27.57 -26.62
CA PHE A 732 13.73 -27.82 -25.52
C PHE A 732 13.31 -29.30 -25.52
N GLY A 733 13.35 -29.95 -24.35
CA GLY A 733 12.76 -31.27 -24.13
C GLY A 733 11.25 -31.23 -23.91
N PRO A 734 10.60 -32.39 -23.76
CA PRO A 734 9.18 -32.46 -23.41
C PRO A 734 8.89 -31.86 -22.01
N PRO A 735 7.68 -31.35 -21.76
CA PRO A 735 6.62 -31.12 -22.74
C PRO A 735 6.84 -29.88 -23.64
N LEU A 736 7.71 -28.91 -23.28
CA LEU A 736 7.85 -27.64 -24.01
C LEU A 736 8.27 -27.78 -25.49
N SER A 737 8.90 -28.90 -25.88
CA SER A 737 9.33 -29.18 -27.26
C SER A 737 8.25 -28.99 -28.33
N GLY A 738 6.95 -29.16 -28.00
CA GLY A 738 5.84 -28.94 -28.93
C GLY A 738 5.20 -27.54 -28.88
N TYR A 739 5.61 -26.70 -27.92
CA TYR A 739 4.97 -25.41 -27.62
C TYR A 739 5.91 -24.20 -27.84
N VAL A 740 7.11 -24.41 -28.38
CA VAL A 740 8.08 -23.36 -28.68
C VAL A 740 8.14 -23.13 -30.20
N ASN A 741 7.94 -21.88 -30.62
CA ASN A 741 8.11 -21.44 -32.01
C ASN A 741 9.39 -20.61 -32.15
N TRP A 742 10.29 -21.00 -33.05
CA TRP A 742 11.56 -20.29 -33.31
C TRP A 742 11.35 -19.14 -34.31
N ILE A 743 11.85 -17.95 -33.97
CA ILE A 743 11.59 -16.70 -34.71
C ILE A 743 12.87 -16.14 -35.36
N ASP A 744 13.96 -16.08 -34.61
CA ASP A 744 15.30 -15.72 -35.14
C ASP A 744 16.38 -16.53 -34.40
N PRO A 745 16.99 -17.57 -35.02
CA PRO A 745 16.67 -18.08 -36.34
C PRO A 745 15.31 -18.81 -36.34
N THR A 746 14.81 -19.21 -37.51
CA THR A 746 13.61 -20.06 -37.64
C THR A 746 13.88 -21.54 -37.32
N THR A 747 15.14 -21.88 -37.02
CA THR A 747 15.64 -23.21 -36.63
C THR A 747 16.00 -23.26 -35.15
N ASP A 748 16.23 -24.46 -34.61
CA ASP A 748 16.74 -24.64 -33.24
C ASP A 748 18.28 -24.55 -33.14
N TYR A 749 18.96 -24.06 -34.19
CA TYR A 749 20.43 -23.98 -34.26
C TYR A 749 20.94 -22.80 -35.11
N ARG A 750 22.19 -22.41 -34.89
CA ARG A 750 23.03 -21.59 -35.80
C ARG A 750 24.39 -22.23 -36.01
N ASP A 751 24.96 -22.02 -37.19
CA ASP A 751 26.33 -22.45 -37.53
C ASP A 751 27.28 -21.25 -37.56
N PHE A 752 28.53 -21.46 -37.13
CA PHE A 752 29.58 -20.43 -37.08
C PHE A 752 30.97 -21.05 -37.27
N THR A 753 31.92 -20.26 -37.77
CA THR A 753 33.32 -20.66 -37.93
C THR A 753 34.18 -20.12 -36.78
N VAL A 754 35.26 -20.84 -36.44
CA VAL A 754 36.20 -20.45 -35.38
C VAL A 754 37.56 -20.03 -35.96
N PRO A 755 37.76 -18.71 -36.18
CA PRO A 755 39.09 -18.09 -36.24
C PRO A 755 39.39 -17.19 -35.02
N ALA A 756 38.35 -16.78 -34.27
CA ALA A 756 38.45 -15.94 -33.08
C ALA A 756 37.35 -16.31 -32.06
N LEU A 757 37.64 -16.13 -30.77
CA LEU A 757 36.70 -16.31 -29.65
C LEU A 757 36.86 -15.14 -28.68
N PRO A 758 35.81 -14.74 -27.94
CA PRO A 758 34.46 -15.34 -27.90
C PRO A 758 33.55 -14.91 -29.06
N VAL A 759 32.45 -15.66 -29.25
CA VAL A 759 31.39 -15.38 -30.24
C VAL A 759 30.03 -15.36 -29.53
N ASP A 760 29.21 -14.34 -29.82
CA ASP A 760 27.85 -14.20 -29.28
C ASP A 760 26.80 -14.58 -30.33
N LEU A 761 25.93 -15.54 -30.02
CA LEU A 761 24.86 -16.02 -30.90
C LEU A 761 23.48 -15.75 -30.28
N ARG A 762 22.67 -14.94 -30.97
CA ARG A 762 21.32 -14.53 -30.54
C ARG A 762 20.27 -15.55 -30.99
N TYR A 763 19.31 -15.86 -30.13
CA TYR A 763 18.14 -16.69 -30.40
C TYR A 763 16.87 -16.02 -29.88
N VAL A 764 15.78 -16.07 -30.64
CA VAL A 764 14.48 -15.54 -30.26
C VAL A 764 13.41 -16.61 -30.51
N PHE A 765 12.57 -16.86 -29.49
CA PHE A 765 11.47 -17.83 -29.57
C PHE A 765 10.22 -17.33 -28.84
N GLN A 766 9.05 -17.84 -29.24
CA GLN A 766 7.78 -17.58 -28.57
C GLN A 766 7.20 -18.88 -27.98
N VAL A 767 6.67 -18.80 -26.76
CA VAL A 767 5.94 -19.89 -26.11
C VAL A 767 4.46 -19.79 -26.48
N GLN A 768 3.85 -20.88 -26.96
CA GLN A 768 2.42 -20.90 -27.29
C GLN A 768 1.54 -20.65 -26.04
N PRO A 769 0.37 -19.97 -26.16
CA PRO A 769 -0.57 -19.79 -25.05
C PRO A 769 -1.11 -21.10 -24.44
N SER A 770 -1.07 -22.19 -25.20
CA SER A 770 -1.46 -23.55 -24.83
C SER A 770 -0.44 -24.31 -23.97
N ALA A 771 0.74 -23.74 -23.71
CA ALA A 771 1.82 -24.42 -22.99
C ALA A 771 1.39 -24.85 -21.56
N PRO A 772 1.63 -26.12 -21.16
CA PRO A 772 1.13 -26.64 -19.88
C PRO A 772 1.78 -25.95 -18.67
N GLN A 773 0.99 -25.18 -17.93
CA GLN A 773 1.46 -24.36 -16.81
C GLN A 773 1.90 -25.19 -15.60
N GLY A 774 3.03 -24.82 -15.00
CA GLY A 774 3.69 -25.58 -13.93
C GLY A 774 4.49 -26.79 -14.40
N SER A 775 4.60 -27.02 -15.72
CA SER A 775 5.53 -27.99 -16.27
C SER A 775 6.96 -27.43 -16.33
N SER A 776 7.94 -28.33 -16.37
CA SER A 776 9.35 -28.00 -16.57
C SER A 776 9.96 -28.88 -17.66
N SER A 777 10.91 -28.32 -18.40
CA SER A 777 11.63 -29.01 -19.48
C SER A 777 13.11 -28.64 -19.48
N PRO A 778 14.00 -29.56 -19.86
CA PRO A 778 15.40 -29.22 -20.08
C PRO A 778 15.53 -28.37 -21.35
N LEU A 779 16.26 -27.26 -21.27
CA LEU A 779 16.82 -26.55 -22.42
C LEU A 779 18.27 -27.03 -22.60
N ASN A 780 18.48 -27.87 -23.62
CA ASN A 780 19.77 -28.45 -23.93
C ASN A 780 20.53 -27.58 -24.94
N ILE A 781 21.75 -27.20 -24.61
CA ILE A 781 22.62 -26.31 -25.36
C ILE A 781 23.81 -27.14 -25.83
N GLN A 782 23.79 -27.52 -27.11
CA GLN A 782 24.73 -28.44 -27.72
C GLN A 782 25.63 -27.69 -28.71
N LEU A 783 26.92 -27.61 -28.39
CA LEU A 783 27.98 -27.18 -29.28
C LEU A 783 28.59 -28.41 -29.95
N LEU A 784 28.36 -28.53 -31.26
CA LEU A 784 28.67 -29.70 -32.08
C LEU A 784 29.64 -29.30 -33.21
N PRO A 785 30.79 -29.97 -33.39
CA PRO A 785 31.65 -29.77 -34.55
C PRO A 785 31.01 -30.40 -35.80
N LEU A 786 31.09 -29.72 -36.94
CA LEU A 786 30.56 -30.22 -38.22
C LEU A 786 31.63 -30.91 -39.11
N GLY A 787 32.70 -31.41 -38.48
CA GLY A 787 33.78 -32.19 -39.11
C GLY A 787 34.36 -33.21 -38.13
N GLN A 788 35.44 -33.92 -38.50
CA GLN A 788 35.99 -35.03 -37.68
C GLN A 788 36.65 -34.63 -36.34
N GLN A 789 36.56 -33.36 -35.94
CA GLN A 789 37.00 -32.89 -34.62
C GLN A 789 36.13 -33.51 -33.50
N ARG A 790 36.73 -34.07 -32.45
CA ARG A 790 35.99 -34.57 -31.26
C ARG A 790 35.77 -33.50 -30.19
N CYS A 791 35.66 -32.22 -30.58
CA CYS A 791 35.57 -31.10 -29.65
C CYS A 791 34.17 -30.49 -29.62
N GLY A 792 33.48 -30.55 -28.48
CA GLY A 792 32.14 -30.03 -28.30
C GLY A 792 31.77 -29.88 -26.83
N LEU A 793 30.59 -29.32 -26.56
CA LEU A 793 30.07 -29.11 -25.19
C LEU A 793 28.56 -29.32 -25.18
N ASN A 794 28.04 -29.97 -24.13
CA ASN A 794 26.60 -30.08 -23.90
C ASN A 794 26.28 -29.56 -22.50
N GLN A 795 25.47 -28.52 -22.41
CA GLN A 795 25.01 -27.91 -21.16
C GLN A 795 23.48 -27.98 -21.12
N SER A 796 22.91 -28.36 -19.98
CA SER A 796 21.46 -28.38 -19.80
C SER A 796 21.05 -27.41 -18.69
N LEU A 797 19.95 -26.71 -18.92
CA LEU A 797 19.28 -25.80 -17.98
C LEU A 797 17.82 -26.22 -17.84
N VAL A 798 17.13 -25.80 -16.79
CA VAL A 798 15.69 -26.08 -16.65
C VAL A 798 14.90 -24.83 -17.01
N VAL A 799 13.90 -24.96 -17.88
CA VAL A 799 12.92 -23.92 -18.18
C VAL A 799 11.55 -24.37 -17.66
N GLU A 800 10.95 -23.56 -16.79
CA GLU A 800 9.66 -23.80 -16.15
C GLU A 800 8.58 -22.90 -16.75
N VAL A 801 7.42 -23.46 -17.07
CA VAL A 801 6.25 -22.69 -17.51
C VAL A 801 5.57 -22.10 -16.29
N GLY A 802 5.81 -20.82 -16.01
CA GLY A 802 5.19 -20.10 -14.91
C GLY A 802 3.68 -20.03 -15.05
N LYS A 803 2.98 -20.02 -13.91
CA LYS A 803 1.54 -19.72 -13.85
C LYS A 803 1.38 -18.19 -13.85
N PRO A 804 0.71 -17.58 -14.86
CA PRO A 804 0.51 -16.14 -14.88
C PRO A 804 -0.25 -15.64 -13.64
N PRO A 805 0.11 -14.47 -13.07
CA PRO A 805 -0.53 -13.96 -11.87
C PRO A 805 -1.97 -13.51 -12.15
N CYS A 806 -2.94 -14.33 -11.75
CA CYS A 806 -4.37 -13.99 -11.76
C CYS A 806 -4.69 -12.95 -10.67
N GLN A 807 -4.32 -11.69 -10.93
CA GLN A 807 -4.66 -10.52 -10.12
C GLN A 807 -5.04 -9.33 -11.02
N PRO A 808 -6.14 -9.43 -11.79
CA PRO A 808 -6.66 -8.30 -12.55
C PRO A 808 -7.09 -7.20 -11.58
N ARG A 809 -6.66 -5.97 -11.81
CA ARG A 809 -7.10 -4.81 -11.04
C ARG A 809 -8.24 -4.13 -11.78
N ILE A 810 -9.37 -3.97 -11.11
CA ILE A 810 -10.55 -3.27 -11.59
C ILE A 810 -10.75 -2.04 -10.71
N SER A 811 -10.86 -0.86 -11.31
CA SER A 811 -11.36 0.34 -10.62
C SER A 811 -12.43 1.01 -11.46
N ILE A 812 -13.37 1.69 -10.80
CA ILE A 812 -14.60 2.19 -11.42
C ILE A 812 -14.71 3.68 -11.11
N ARG A 813 -15.00 4.49 -12.14
CA ARG A 813 -15.39 5.89 -12.02
C ARG A 813 -16.80 6.03 -12.59
N THR A 814 -17.69 6.71 -11.88
CA THR A 814 -19.08 6.90 -12.31
C THR A 814 -19.58 8.32 -12.02
N ASN A 815 -20.65 8.72 -12.69
CA ASN A 815 -21.44 9.91 -12.38
C ASN A 815 -22.65 9.63 -11.46
N ALA A 816 -22.86 8.38 -11.03
CA ALA A 816 -23.77 8.03 -9.93
C ALA A 816 -23.16 8.43 -8.57
N THR A 817 -24.00 8.74 -7.57
CA THR A 817 -23.49 8.98 -6.21
C THR A 817 -23.21 7.64 -5.54
N GLU A 818 -21.96 7.38 -5.16
CA GLU A 818 -21.60 6.29 -4.24
C GLU A 818 -21.53 6.81 -2.80
N ILE A 819 -22.24 6.16 -1.88
CA ILE A 819 -22.15 6.42 -0.44
C ILE A 819 -22.05 5.06 0.27
N GLY A 820 -20.99 4.85 1.05
CA GLY A 820 -20.80 3.60 1.81
C GLY A 820 -20.77 2.32 0.97
N GLY A 821 -20.47 2.39 -0.34
CA GLY A 821 -20.55 1.25 -1.26
C GLY A 821 -21.95 0.98 -1.85
N VAL A 822 -22.86 1.96 -1.78
CA VAL A 822 -24.19 1.92 -2.41
C VAL A 822 -24.29 3.02 -3.48
N TYR A 823 -24.72 2.66 -4.69
CA TYR A 823 -25.00 3.61 -5.77
C TYR A 823 -26.43 4.14 -5.73
N TYR A 824 -26.59 5.46 -5.59
CA TYR A 824 -27.88 6.14 -5.62
C TYR A 824 -28.17 6.67 -7.02
N MET A 825 -29.26 6.19 -7.64
CA MET A 825 -29.55 6.44 -9.06
C MET A 825 -31.04 6.72 -9.31
N GLU A 826 -31.36 7.75 -10.09
CA GLU A 826 -32.74 8.06 -10.49
C GLU A 826 -33.22 7.06 -11.57
N PRO A 827 -34.37 6.39 -11.39
CA PRO A 827 -34.95 5.53 -12.42
C PRO A 827 -35.14 6.26 -13.76
N GLY A 828 -34.74 5.61 -14.85
CA GLY A 828 -34.89 6.14 -16.21
C GLY A 828 -33.85 7.18 -16.65
N LYS A 829 -33.00 7.68 -15.75
CA LYS A 829 -31.83 8.52 -16.07
C LYS A 829 -30.65 7.65 -16.51
N VAL A 830 -29.82 8.13 -17.43
CA VAL A 830 -28.61 7.39 -17.87
C VAL A 830 -27.42 7.77 -17.00
N TYR A 831 -26.72 6.75 -16.52
CA TYR A 831 -25.51 6.84 -15.72
C TYR A 831 -24.33 6.22 -16.48
N GLU A 832 -23.16 6.83 -16.35
CA GLU A 832 -21.91 6.39 -16.98
C GLU A 832 -21.05 5.66 -15.95
N PHE A 833 -20.47 4.53 -16.37
CA PHE A 833 -19.53 3.74 -15.57
C PHE A 833 -18.28 3.46 -16.41
N VAL A 834 -17.21 4.20 -16.12
CA VAL A 834 -15.89 4.04 -16.73
C VAL A 834 -15.09 3.04 -15.88
N VAL A 835 -14.83 1.88 -16.43
CA VAL A 835 -14.10 0.78 -15.77
C VAL A 835 -12.67 0.76 -16.30
N PHE A 836 -11.70 0.96 -15.41
CA PHE A 836 -10.28 0.77 -15.69
C PHE A 836 -9.89 -0.65 -15.29
N LEU A 837 -9.43 -1.42 -16.27
CA LEU A 837 -8.99 -2.80 -16.14
C LEU A 837 -7.49 -2.88 -16.42
N ALA A 838 -6.72 -3.42 -15.46
CA ALA A 838 -5.31 -3.73 -15.64
C ALA A 838 -5.08 -5.24 -15.41
N VAL A 839 -4.71 -5.95 -16.48
CA VAL A 839 -4.40 -7.38 -16.49
C VAL A 839 -2.88 -7.55 -16.52
N PRO A 840 -2.24 -8.11 -15.46
CA PRO A 840 -0.79 -8.24 -15.39
C PRO A 840 -0.15 -9.08 -16.53
N TRP A 841 -0.89 -10.04 -17.09
CA TRP A 841 -0.46 -10.85 -18.22
C TRP A 841 -1.67 -11.31 -19.04
N ALA A 842 -1.89 -10.69 -20.21
CA ALA A 842 -2.97 -11.06 -21.11
C ALA A 842 -2.47 -12.04 -22.18
N TYR A 843 -3.01 -13.27 -22.16
CA TYR A 843 -2.57 -14.39 -23.02
C TYR A 843 -3.71 -15.31 -23.51
N THR A 844 -4.92 -15.18 -22.96
CA THR A 844 -6.17 -15.77 -23.49
C THR A 844 -7.19 -14.66 -23.74
N ASN A 845 -8.29 -14.95 -24.42
CA ASN A 845 -9.40 -13.99 -24.54
C ASN A 845 -9.97 -13.67 -23.16
N MET A 846 -10.47 -12.45 -23.00
CA MET A 846 -11.02 -11.95 -21.75
C MET A 846 -12.39 -11.31 -22.00
N ARG A 847 -13.34 -11.52 -21.09
CA ARG A 847 -14.64 -10.84 -21.08
C ARG A 847 -14.71 -9.91 -19.88
N LEU A 848 -14.96 -8.63 -20.14
CA LEU A 848 -15.34 -7.67 -19.10
C LEU A 848 -16.83 -7.35 -19.27
N SER A 849 -17.65 -7.63 -18.26
CA SER A 849 -19.09 -7.35 -18.29
C SER A 849 -19.55 -6.47 -17.12
N MET A 850 -20.67 -5.79 -17.35
CA MET A 850 -21.44 -5.07 -16.35
C MET A 850 -22.88 -5.60 -16.39
N SER A 851 -23.40 -6.09 -15.26
CA SER A 851 -24.75 -6.62 -15.12
C SER A 851 -25.54 -5.89 -14.03
N VAL A 852 -26.86 -5.84 -14.21
CA VAL A 852 -27.80 -5.38 -13.18
C VAL A 852 -28.97 -6.36 -13.03
N ASN A 853 -29.63 -6.34 -11.87
CA ASN A 853 -30.80 -7.18 -11.62
C ASN A 853 -32.09 -6.64 -12.30
N SER A 854 -32.11 -5.35 -12.64
CA SER A 854 -33.16 -4.69 -13.43
C SER A 854 -32.63 -3.39 -14.01
N GLY A 855 -33.11 -2.98 -15.20
CA GLY A 855 -32.56 -1.87 -15.99
C GLY A 855 -31.96 -2.35 -17.32
N THR A 856 -31.50 -1.42 -18.13
CA THR A 856 -30.74 -1.72 -19.36
C THR A 856 -29.30 -1.22 -19.22
N VAL A 857 -28.36 -2.01 -19.73
CA VAL A 857 -26.93 -1.66 -19.79
C VAL A 857 -26.50 -1.75 -21.25
N THR A 858 -25.73 -0.78 -21.73
CA THR A 858 -25.11 -0.83 -23.06
C THR A 858 -23.60 -0.53 -22.98
N PRO A 859 -22.78 -1.12 -23.87
CA PRO A 859 -21.38 -0.76 -24.00
C PRO A 859 -21.22 0.61 -24.65
N GLY A 860 -20.23 1.37 -24.19
CA GLY A 860 -19.81 2.67 -24.72
C GLY A 860 -18.38 2.63 -25.30
N PRO A 861 -17.69 3.77 -25.37
CA PRO A 861 -16.33 3.84 -25.89
C PRO A 861 -15.33 3.07 -25.00
N TYR A 862 -14.29 2.52 -25.64
CA TYR A 862 -13.20 1.80 -24.98
C TYR A 862 -11.84 2.21 -25.55
N THR A 863 -10.76 2.00 -24.78
CA THR A 863 -9.37 2.11 -25.22
C THR A 863 -8.52 1.02 -24.58
N THR A 864 -7.49 0.54 -25.29
CA THR A 864 -6.58 -0.52 -24.81
C THR A 864 -5.12 -0.18 -25.10
N ILE A 865 -4.23 -0.51 -24.15
CA ILE A 865 -2.77 -0.32 -24.22
C ILE A 865 -2.12 -1.65 -23.75
N PRO A 866 -1.50 -2.44 -24.65
CA PRO A 866 -1.45 -2.27 -26.11
C PRO A 866 -2.84 -2.32 -26.76
N ILE A 867 -2.95 -1.75 -27.97
CA ILE A 867 -4.17 -1.86 -28.78
C ILE A 867 -4.40 -3.33 -29.13
N VAL A 868 -5.63 -3.80 -28.90
CA VAL A 868 -6.11 -5.15 -29.21
C VAL A 868 -7.54 -5.09 -29.74
N THR A 869 -7.97 -6.12 -30.48
CA THR A 869 -9.37 -6.26 -30.91
C THR A 869 -10.31 -6.33 -29.70
N VAL A 870 -11.36 -5.53 -29.71
CA VAL A 870 -12.43 -5.58 -28.70
C VAL A 870 -13.79 -5.58 -29.38
N THR A 871 -14.61 -6.58 -29.06
CA THR A 871 -15.98 -6.75 -29.57
C THR A 871 -16.98 -6.39 -28.46
N PRO A 872 -17.68 -5.25 -28.53
CA PRO A 872 -18.75 -4.92 -27.59
C PRO A 872 -20.02 -5.73 -27.86
N GLY A 873 -20.78 -6.05 -26.80
CA GLY A 873 -22.05 -6.77 -26.90
C GLY A 873 -23.03 -6.45 -25.76
N THR A 874 -24.30 -6.84 -25.94
CA THR A 874 -25.39 -6.62 -24.97
C THR A 874 -26.33 -7.83 -24.94
N MET A 875 -26.72 -8.26 -23.74
CA MET A 875 -27.70 -9.31 -23.48
C MET A 875 -28.60 -8.90 -22.30
N GLY A 876 -29.77 -8.32 -22.62
CA GLY A 876 -30.78 -7.93 -21.62
C GLY A 876 -30.26 -6.90 -20.61
N THR A 877 -30.13 -7.31 -19.34
CA THR A 877 -29.64 -6.47 -18.24
C THR A 877 -28.11 -6.46 -18.11
N THR A 878 -27.38 -7.04 -19.07
CA THR A 878 -25.92 -7.17 -19.07
C THR A 878 -25.31 -6.64 -20.36
N ALA A 879 -24.25 -5.83 -20.26
CA ALA A 879 -23.38 -5.46 -21.37
C ALA A 879 -21.98 -6.06 -21.16
N TYR A 880 -21.22 -6.24 -22.24
CA TYR A 880 -19.87 -6.79 -22.17
C TYR A 880 -18.95 -6.32 -23.30
N PHE A 881 -17.65 -6.49 -23.06
CA PHE A 881 -16.57 -6.35 -24.03
C PHE A 881 -15.78 -7.66 -24.07
N ASP A 882 -15.71 -8.30 -25.24
CA ASP A 882 -14.81 -9.41 -25.50
C ASP A 882 -13.48 -8.88 -26.04
N ILE A 883 -12.39 -9.17 -25.35
CA ILE A 883 -11.08 -8.55 -25.52
C ILE A 883 -10.09 -9.66 -25.92
N GLN A 884 -9.51 -9.55 -27.12
CA GLN A 884 -8.47 -10.48 -27.55
C GLN A 884 -7.14 -10.22 -26.82
N PRO A 885 -6.32 -11.24 -26.54
CA PRO A 885 -5.01 -11.04 -25.96
C PRO A 885 -4.06 -10.35 -26.96
N PRO A 886 -3.10 -9.54 -26.48
CA PRO A 886 -2.04 -9.04 -27.34
C PRO A 886 -1.15 -10.18 -27.83
N SER A 887 -0.66 -10.06 -29.07
CA SER A 887 0.44 -10.88 -29.59
C SER A 887 1.70 -10.00 -29.76
N PRO A 888 2.87 -10.40 -29.22
CA PRO A 888 3.04 -11.43 -28.18
C PRO A 888 2.33 -11.04 -26.86
N ALA A 889 2.12 -12.01 -25.98
CA ALA A 889 1.49 -11.80 -24.69
C ALA A 889 2.32 -10.85 -23.80
N ARG A 890 1.62 -9.97 -23.08
CA ARG A 890 2.18 -8.88 -22.27
C ARG A 890 1.11 -8.32 -21.32
N PRO A 891 1.45 -7.43 -20.37
CA PRO A 891 0.43 -6.71 -19.58
C PRO A 891 -0.52 -5.92 -20.49
N LEU A 892 -1.79 -5.86 -20.12
CA LEU A 892 -2.83 -5.12 -20.83
C LEU A 892 -3.55 -4.18 -19.87
N ASN A 893 -3.57 -2.90 -20.20
CA ASN A 893 -4.41 -1.90 -19.54
C ASN A 893 -5.52 -1.49 -20.50
N GLY A 894 -6.72 -1.20 -19.99
CA GLY A 894 -7.80 -0.66 -20.80
C GLY A 894 -8.82 0.12 -19.97
N GLN A 895 -9.49 1.04 -20.65
CA GLN A 895 -10.61 1.81 -20.14
C GLN A 895 -11.85 1.40 -20.94
N PHE A 896 -12.92 1.02 -20.25
CA PHE A 896 -14.14 0.49 -20.85
C PHE A 896 -15.36 1.20 -20.27
N THR A 897 -16.15 1.84 -21.12
CA THR A 897 -17.31 2.62 -20.68
C THR A 897 -18.59 1.79 -20.79
N PHE A 898 -19.45 1.85 -19.79
CA PHE A 898 -20.79 1.29 -19.82
C PHE A 898 -21.82 2.37 -19.50
N TYR A 899 -22.98 2.32 -20.14
CA TYR A 899 -24.12 3.19 -19.85
C TYR A 899 -25.24 2.36 -19.21
N LEU A 900 -25.66 2.74 -18.00
CA LEU A 900 -26.76 2.10 -17.26
C LEU A 900 -27.97 3.03 -17.22
N ARG A 901 -29.14 2.51 -17.60
CA ARG A 901 -30.45 3.13 -17.36
C ARG A 901 -31.23 2.25 -16.36
N PRO A 902 -31.26 2.61 -15.06
CA PRO A 902 -31.85 1.78 -14.01
C PRO A 902 -33.36 1.94 -13.94
N THR A 903 -34.03 0.99 -13.28
CA THR A 903 -35.46 1.04 -12.92
C THR A 903 -35.62 1.36 -11.43
N SER A 904 -36.85 1.45 -10.94
CA SER A 904 -37.13 1.46 -9.50
C SER A 904 -36.64 0.18 -8.80
N GLY A 905 -36.54 -0.94 -9.52
CA GLY A 905 -36.10 -2.24 -9.01
C GLY A 905 -34.60 -2.53 -9.13
N THR A 906 -33.77 -1.59 -9.58
CA THR A 906 -32.31 -1.79 -9.61
C THR A 906 -31.73 -1.75 -8.18
N THR A 907 -31.36 -2.91 -7.65
CA THR A 907 -30.85 -3.10 -6.27
C THR A 907 -29.39 -3.55 -6.21
N SER A 908 -28.80 -4.01 -7.31
CA SER A 908 -27.35 -4.23 -7.39
C SER A 908 -26.78 -4.06 -8.79
N VAL A 909 -25.55 -3.56 -8.84
CA VAL A 909 -24.69 -3.46 -10.03
C VAL A 909 -23.48 -4.37 -9.82
N GLU A 910 -23.14 -5.20 -10.79
CA GLU A 910 -21.96 -6.08 -10.76
C GLU A 910 -21.07 -5.82 -11.98
N PHE A 911 -19.77 -5.69 -11.73
CA PHE A 911 -18.73 -5.64 -12.76
C PHE A 911 -17.92 -6.92 -12.66
N LYS A 912 -17.74 -7.64 -13.76
CA LYS A 912 -17.13 -8.96 -13.78
C LYS A 912 -16.09 -9.08 -14.89
N TYR A 913 -14.88 -9.43 -14.52
CA TYR A 913 -13.82 -9.86 -15.43
C TYR A 913 -13.73 -11.38 -15.39
N GLU A 914 -13.67 -12.02 -16.56
CA GLU A 914 -13.42 -13.45 -16.71
C GLU A 914 -12.44 -13.71 -17.86
N SER A 915 -11.43 -14.57 -17.66
CA SER A 915 -10.61 -15.10 -18.76
C SER A 915 -11.23 -16.38 -19.36
N GLU A 916 -10.95 -16.64 -20.63
CA GLU A 916 -11.14 -17.97 -21.22
C GLU A 916 -10.09 -18.96 -20.71
N PHE A 917 -10.46 -20.25 -20.77
CA PHE A 917 -9.76 -21.37 -20.13
C PHE A 917 -9.29 -22.36 -21.20
N THR A 918 -7.98 -22.47 -21.42
CA THR A 918 -7.39 -23.63 -22.09
C THR A 918 -7.51 -24.85 -21.17
N PRO A 919 -7.76 -26.08 -21.65
CA PRO A 919 -8.27 -27.22 -20.86
C PRO A 919 -7.57 -27.63 -19.54
N ASN A 920 -6.40 -27.09 -19.21
CA ASN A 920 -5.52 -27.55 -18.12
C ASN A 920 -5.04 -26.45 -17.13
N GLY A 921 -5.64 -25.25 -17.08
CA GLY A 921 -5.13 -24.16 -16.22
C GLY A 921 -6.18 -23.14 -15.74
N PRO A 922 -6.14 -22.68 -14.47
CA PRO A 922 -7.27 -22.08 -13.75
C PRO A 922 -7.88 -20.83 -14.40
N ARG A 923 -9.22 -20.75 -14.38
CA ARG A 923 -9.99 -19.61 -14.91
C ARG A 923 -9.78 -18.39 -14.02
N CYS A 924 -9.33 -17.28 -14.58
CA CYS A 924 -9.16 -16.05 -13.82
C CYS A 924 -10.48 -15.28 -13.79
N VAL A 925 -11.04 -15.06 -12.60
CA VAL A 925 -12.32 -14.35 -12.39
C VAL A 925 -12.15 -13.32 -11.28
N ALA A 926 -12.63 -12.10 -11.52
CA ALA A 926 -12.75 -11.06 -10.50
C ALA A 926 -14.09 -10.33 -10.65
N ALA A 927 -14.79 -10.12 -9.55
CA ALA A 927 -16.09 -9.46 -9.54
C ALA A 927 -16.14 -8.35 -8.48
N ILE A 928 -16.69 -7.19 -8.85
CA ILE A 928 -17.04 -6.11 -7.92
C ILE A 928 -18.55 -5.93 -7.99
N ARG A 929 -19.25 -6.40 -6.95
CA ARG A 929 -20.68 -6.14 -6.77
C ARG A 929 -20.88 -4.99 -5.80
N ARG A 930 -21.81 -4.11 -6.13
CA ARG A 930 -22.23 -2.93 -5.38
C ARG A 930 -23.74 -2.94 -5.25
N ASN A 931 -24.24 -2.53 -4.09
CA ASN A 931 -25.68 -2.33 -3.93
C ASN A 931 -26.10 -1.06 -4.67
N ALA A 932 -27.35 -1.01 -5.09
CA ALA A 932 -27.97 0.15 -5.70
C ALA A 932 -29.24 0.53 -4.93
N THR A 933 -29.61 1.80 -4.99
CA THR A 933 -30.87 2.30 -4.44
C THR A 933 -31.45 3.31 -5.42
N SER A 934 -32.69 3.06 -5.83
CA SER A 934 -33.43 3.95 -6.72
C SER A 934 -33.78 5.24 -5.97
N MET A 935 -33.37 6.40 -6.49
CA MET A 935 -33.68 7.72 -5.92
C MET A 935 -35.12 8.11 -6.28
N ILE A 936 -36.02 7.88 -5.33
CA ILE A 936 -37.46 8.09 -5.42
C ILE A 936 -37.83 9.18 -4.41
N CYS A 937 -38.71 10.08 -4.82
CA CYS A 937 -39.37 11.01 -3.93
C CYS A 937 -40.86 11.03 -4.25
N LYS A 938 -41.64 10.37 -3.38
CA LYS A 938 -43.11 10.34 -3.37
C LYS A 938 -43.54 10.55 -1.91
N PRO A 939 -43.47 11.79 -1.40
CA PRO A 939 -43.73 12.11 -0.01
C PRO A 939 -45.23 12.17 0.26
N GLU A 940 -45.62 11.83 1.47
CA GLU A 940 -46.98 12.08 2.00
C GLU A 940 -46.85 13.15 3.08
N ILE A 941 -47.45 14.32 2.89
CA ILE A 941 -47.25 15.47 3.78
C ILE A 941 -48.58 15.81 4.47
N LYS A 942 -48.59 15.80 5.80
CA LYS A 942 -49.70 16.28 6.63
C LYS A 942 -49.20 17.40 7.55
N LEU A 943 -49.90 18.54 7.53
CA LEU A 943 -49.70 19.62 8.49
C LEU A 943 -50.67 19.48 9.68
N GLU A 944 -50.16 19.74 10.87
CA GLU A 944 -50.92 19.99 12.10
C GLU A 944 -50.53 21.37 12.66
N THR A 945 -51.49 22.11 13.20
CA THR A 945 -51.25 23.45 13.76
C THR A 945 -52.26 23.78 14.85
N ASN A 946 -51.88 24.67 15.79
CA ASN A 946 -52.80 25.26 16.76
C ASN A 946 -53.47 26.55 16.25
N ALA A 947 -53.18 26.99 15.02
CA ALA A 947 -53.94 28.03 14.34
C ALA A 947 -55.33 27.52 13.90
N THR A 948 -56.31 28.41 13.80
CA THR A 948 -57.64 28.04 13.28
C THR A 948 -57.56 27.84 11.77
N VAL A 949 -57.59 26.58 11.33
CA VAL A 949 -57.72 26.19 9.92
C VAL A 949 -59.14 26.50 9.44
N VAL A 950 -59.23 27.19 8.31
CA VAL A 950 -60.49 27.58 7.66
C VAL A 950 -60.85 26.61 6.53
N ASP A 951 -59.86 26.24 5.72
CA ASP A 951 -60.04 25.44 4.49
C ASP A 951 -58.72 24.75 4.08
N VAL A 952 -58.81 23.63 3.36
CA VAL A 952 -57.66 22.89 2.82
C VAL A 952 -57.99 22.40 1.40
N VAL A 953 -57.39 23.04 0.39
CA VAL A 953 -57.63 22.74 -1.03
C VAL A 953 -56.34 22.21 -1.66
N GLY A 954 -56.29 20.90 -1.84
CA GLY A 954 -55.08 20.19 -2.27
C GLY A 954 -53.92 20.46 -1.31
N ASN A 955 -52.81 20.97 -1.84
CA ASN A 955 -51.63 21.33 -1.06
C ASN A 955 -51.70 22.74 -0.43
N THR A 956 -52.85 23.43 -0.50
CA THR A 956 -53.04 24.78 0.05
C THR A 956 -53.83 24.74 1.36
N TYR A 957 -53.24 25.21 2.46
CA TYR A 957 -53.88 25.37 3.76
C TYR A 957 -54.25 26.84 3.99
N SER A 958 -55.50 27.12 4.36
CA SER A 958 -55.95 28.47 4.74
C SER A 958 -56.14 28.56 6.25
N ILE A 959 -55.43 29.48 6.92
CA ILE A 959 -55.40 29.60 8.39
C ILE A 959 -55.57 31.05 8.86
N VAL A 960 -56.11 31.24 10.05
CA VAL A 960 -56.28 32.54 10.72
C VAL A 960 -55.45 32.58 12.01
N VAL A 961 -54.78 33.71 12.26
CA VAL A 961 -53.84 33.93 13.38
C VAL A 961 -53.95 35.31 14.02
N ASP A 962 -53.55 35.44 15.28
CA ASP A 962 -53.33 36.72 15.97
C ASP A 962 -51.98 37.35 15.56
N PRO A 963 -51.94 38.62 15.14
CA PRO A 963 -50.70 39.39 15.03
C PRO A 963 -49.93 39.40 16.36
N GLY A 964 -48.62 39.19 16.28
CA GLY A 964 -47.73 39.15 17.43
C GLY A 964 -47.72 37.83 18.21
N ALA A 965 -48.67 36.90 17.99
CA ALA A 965 -48.71 35.62 18.71
C ALA A 965 -47.94 34.50 17.96
N PRO A 966 -47.21 33.63 18.68
CA PRO A 966 -46.56 32.46 18.08
C PRO A 966 -47.53 31.27 17.94
N TYR A 967 -47.48 30.61 16.80
CA TYR A 967 -48.24 29.39 16.48
C TYR A 967 -47.30 28.25 16.06
N LEU A 968 -47.68 27.01 16.36
CA LEU A 968 -46.94 25.81 15.97
C LEU A 968 -47.38 25.33 14.57
N LEU A 969 -46.42 24.98 13.73
CA LEU A 969 -46.58 24.24 12.49
C LEU A 969 -45.82 22.91 12.65
N ARG A 970 -46.55 21.80 12.75
CA ARG A 970 -45.99 20.44 12.83
C ARG A 970 -46.21 19.73 11.50
N LEU A 971 -45.13 19.39 10.80
CA LEU A 971 -45.16 18.65 9.55
C LEU A 971 -44.81 17.19 9.74
N TYR A 972 -45.75 16.32 9.39
CA TYR A 972 -45.55 14.88 9.25
C TYR A 972 -45.19 14.58 7.79
N ILE A 973 -44.01 13.99 7.56
CA ILE A 973 -43.50 13.62 6.24
C ILE A 973 -43.35 12.09 6.17
N GLY A 974 -44.31 11.44 5.52
CA GLY A 974 -44.36 10.01 5.19
C GLY A 974 -44.08 9.73 3.72
N GLY A 975 -44.69 8.67 3.18
CA GLY A 975 -44.42 8.20 1.82
C GLY A 975 -43.02 7.58 1.66
N VAL A 976 -42.48 7.66 0.44
CA VAL A 976 -41.16 7.09 0.07
C VAL A 976 -40.20 8.20 -0.34
N ILE A 977 -39.14 8.37 0.45
CA ILE A 977 -38.02 9.28 0.15
C ILE A 977 -36.71 8.51 0.34
N THR A 978 -36.00 8.24 -0.76
CA THR A 978 -34.74 7.47 -0.78
C THR A 978 -33.52 8.28 -1.27
N TYR A 979 -33.67 9.59 -1.42
CA TYR A 979 -32.56 10.50 -1.73
C TYR A 979 -31.57 10.59 -0.55
N PRO A 980 -30.25 10.68 -0.81
CA PRO A 980 -29.23 10.86 0.23
C PRO A 980 -29.42 12.07 1.15
N THR A 981 -30.01 13.16 0.66
CA THR A 981 -30.38 14.31 1.47
C THR A 981 -31.79 14.80 1.17
N ALA A 982 -32.45 15.30 2.21
CA ALA A 982 -33.71 16.03 2.12
C ALA A 982 -33.75 17.13 3.18
N MET A 983 -34.33 18.29 2.85
CA MET A 983 -34.70 19.31 3.83
C MET A 983 -36.08 19.88 3.52
N TRP A 984 -36.82 20.23 4.57
CA TRP A 984 -37.93 21.15 4.46
C TRP A 984 -37.40 22.59 4.54
N MET A 985 -37.98 23.48 3.74
CA MET A 985 -37.64 24.91 3.73
C MET A 985 -38.91 25.75 3.57
N TRP A 986 -39.06 26.72 4.46
CA TRP A 986 -40.06 27.78 4.39
C TRP A 986 -39.43 29.03 3.77
N ASP A 987 -40.20 29.72 2.92
CA ASP A 987 -39.77 30.95 2.25
C ASP A 987 -40.74 32.08 2.65
N PRO A 988 -40.55 32.70 3.84
CA PRO A 988 -41.54 33.60 4.43
C PRO A 988 -41.48 35.02 3.84
N PRO A 989 -42.65 35.64 3.53
CA PRO A 989 -42.72 37.01 3.06
C PRO A 989 -42.43 38.03 4.17
N THR A 990 -42.11 39.26 3.78
CA THR A 990 -41.87 40.38 4.70
C THR A 990 -43.01 40.56 5.70
N GLY A 991 -42.70 40.57 7.00
CA GLY A 991 -43.68 40.68 8.07
C GLY A 991 -44.24 39.35 8.58
N LEU A 992 -43.77 38.21 8.07
CA LEU A 992 -44.00 36.89 8.63
C LEU A 992 -42.66 36.28 9.05
N TYR A 993 -42.60 35.65 10.23
CA TYR A 993 -41.42 34.96 10.73
C TYR A 993 -41.73 33.47 10.93
N VAL A 994 -40.76 32.61 10.58
CA VAL A 994 -40.82 31.16 10.82
C VAL A 994 -39.48 30.68 11.38
N THR A 995 -39.51 29.97 12.50
CA THR A 995 -38.31 29.51 13.22
C THR A 995 -38.36 28.01 13.53
N PRO A 996 -37.35 27.22 13.10
CA PRO A 996 -36.33 27.58 12.11
C PRO A 996 -36.94 27.77 10.70
N PRO A 997 -36.32 28.54 9.79
CA PRO A 997 -36.83 28.67 8.42
C PRO A 997 -36.60 27.40 7.56
N ALA A 998 -35.77 26.45 8.02
CA ALA A 998 -35.55 25.17 7.36
C ALA A 998 -35.17 24.08 8.37
N ALA A 999 -35.46 22.82 8.06
CA ALA A 999 -35.08 21.66 8.87
C ALA A 999 -34.71 20.45 7.99
N VAL A 1000 -33.69 19.70 8.38
CA VAL A 1000 -33.27 18.47 7.66
C VAL A 1000 -34.30 17.36 7.88
N VAL A 1001 -34.65 16.63 6.82
CA VAL A 1001 -35.52 15.44 6.90
C VAL A 1001 -34.62 14.20 6.89
N PRO A 1002 -34.50 13.41 7.97
CA PRO A 1002 -33.59 12.27 7.99
C PRO A 1002 -34.07 11.17 7.04
N THR A 1003 -33.33 10.89 5.97
CA THR A 1003 -33.66 9.83 5.00
C THR A 1003 -33.03 8.48 5.39
N PRO A 1004 -33.54 7.33 4.90
CA PRO A 1004 -34.76 7.19 4.10
C PRO A 1004 -36.04 7.36 4.94
N VAL A 1005 -37.13 7.73 4.26
CA VAL A 1005 -38.51 7.67 4.78
C VAL A 1005 -39.21 6.54 4.00
N PRO A 1006 -39.92 5.58 4.65
CA PRO A 1006 -40.38 5.52 6.05
C PRO A 1006 -39.30 5.17 7.11
N PRO A 1007 -39.60 5.24 8.43
CA PRO A 1007 -40.85 5.70 9.05
C PRO A 1007 -41.09 7.22 8.89
N VAL A 1008 -42.31 7.66 9.18
CA VAL A 1008 -42.71 9.08 9.10
C VAL A 1008 -41.76 9.96 9.93
N ARG A 1009 -41.40 11.13 9.40
CA ARG A 1009 -40.63 12.16 10.12
C ARG A 1009 -41.55 13.26 10.60
N ILE A 1010 -41.23 13.84 11.75
CA ILE A 1010 -41.94 14.98 12.34
C ILE A 1010 -40.97 16.15 12.38
N LEU A 1011 -41.41 17.31 11.90
CA LEU A 1011 -40.68 18.58 11.97
C LEU A 1011 -41.57 19.63 12.63
N ASP A 1012 -41.07 20.26 13.69
CA ASP A 1012 -41.78 21.32 14.40
C ASP A 1012 -41.16 22.68 14.08
N PHE A 1013 -42.01 23.65 13.75
CA PHE A 1013 -41.66 25.04 13.46
C PHE A 1013 -42.59 25.98 14.21
N ALA A 1014 -42.10 27.13 14.69
CA ALA A 1014 -42.95 28.23 15.16
C ALA A 1014 -43.14 29.26 14.04
N MET A 1015 -44.33 29.83 13.92
CA MET A 1015 -44.64 30.95 13.02
C MET A 1015 -45.24 32.14 13.80
N GLN A 1016 -44.98 33.36 13.34
CA GLN A 1016 -45.51 34.59 13.95
C GLN A 1016 -45.71 35.66 12.86
N ALA A 1017 -46.89 36.28 12.81
CA ALA A 1017 -47.15 37.45 11.98
C ALA A 1017 -46.81 38.74 12.73
N ALA A 1018 -46.07 39.66 12.10
CA ALA A 1018 -45.64 40.91 12.72
C ALA A 1018 -46.77 41.95 12.84
N GLY A 1019 -47.80 41.85 11.99
CA GLY A 1019 -48.94 42.76 11.95
C GLY A 1019 -50.18 42.10 11.34
N PRO A 1020 -51.32 42.82 11.29
CA PRO A 1020 -52.50 42.35 10.58
C PRO A 1020 -52.29 42.41 9.06
N GLY A 1021 -52.84 41.45 8.33
CA GLY A 1021 -52.69 41.33 6.87
C GLY A 1021 -52.82 39.90 6.38
N THR A 1022 -52.71 39.70 5.06
CA THR A 1022 -52.73 38.38 4.44
C THR A 1022 -51.34 38.04 3.91
N TYR A 1023 -50.79 36.91 4.37
CA TYR A 1023 -49.47 36.42 3.97
C TYR A 1023 -49.59 35.10 3.19
N LEU A 1024 -48.65 34.88 2.27
CA LEU A 1024 -48.48 33.62 1.53
C LEU A 1024 -47.16 32.99 1.94
N LEU A 1025 -47.19 31.84 2.59
CA LEU A 1025 -46.03 31.10 3.05
C LEU A 1025 -45.87 29.79 2.26
N PRO A 1026 -45.11 29.78 1.16
CA PRO A 1026 -44.73 28.56 0.47
C PRO A 1026 -43.71 27.75 1.29
N GLY A 1027 -43.93 26.43 1.34
CA GLY A 1027 -43.04 25.46 1.97
C GLY A 1027 -42.64 24.38 0.98
N ARG A 1028 -41.34 24.05 0.92
CA ARG A 1028 -40.73 23.16 -0.07
C ARG A 1028 -39.99 22.02 0.61
N LEU A 1029 -40.27 20.79 0.17
CA LEU A 1029 -39.37 19.65 0.39
C LEU A 1029 -38.35 19.62 -0.75
N LEU A 1030 -37.10 19.96 -0.44
CA LEU A 1030 -35.97 19.85 -1.38
C LEU A 1030 -35.21 18.55 -1.11
N VAL A 1031 -34.82 17.84 -2.16
CA VAL A 1031 -33.95 16.66 -2.10
C VAL A 1031 -32.63 16.87 -2.85
N GLY A 1032 -31.63 16.07 -2.52
CA GLY A 1032 -30.28 16.16 -3.07
C GLY A 1032 -29.63 14.79 -3.23
N ASP A 1033 -28.75 14.69 -4.24
CA ASP A 1033 -28.02 13.48 -4.60
C ASP A 1033 -26.74 13.29 -3.76
N ARG A 1034 -26.34 14.27 -2.94
CA ARG A 1034 -25.05 14.30 -2.22
C ARG A 1034 -25.19 14.80 -0.78
N PRO A 1035 -24.61 14.10 0.21
CA PRO A 1035 -24.42 14.62 1.57
C PRO A 1035 -23.61 15.92 1.60
N GLY A 1036 -23.87 16.80 2.57
CA GLY A 1036 -23.17 18.07 2.77
C GLY A 1036 -23.50 19.19 1.77
N VAL A 1037 -24.03 18.86 0.60
CA VAL A 1037 -24.52 19.86 -0.38
C VAL A 1037 -25.96 20.27 -0.03
N LYS A 1038 -26.28 21.57 -0.14
CA LYS A 1038 -27.65 22.05 0.06
C LYS A 1038 -28.56 21.47 -1.05
N PRO A 1039 -29.56 20.61 -0.73
CA PRO A 1039 -30.51 20.12 -1.72
C PRO A 1039 -31.23 21.26 -2.43
N ASN A 1040 -31.39 21.12 -3.75
CA ASN A 1040 -31.97 22.14 -4.64
C ASN A 1040 -33.11 21.59 -5.53
N LYS A 1041 -33.34 20.28 -5.55
CA LYS A 1041 -34.38 19.65 -6.37
C LYS A 1041 -35.69 19.62 -5.59
N THR A 1042 -36.66 20.44 -5.98
CA THR A 1042 -38.01 20.37 -5.40
C THR A 1042 -38.61 18.98 -5.62
N CYS A 1043 -39.06 18.35 -4.53
CA CYS A 1043 -39.78 17.09 -4.54
C CYS A 1043 -41.28 17.28 -4.31
N ALA A 1044 -41.65 18.19 -3.39
CA ALA A 1044 -43.05 18.57 -3.14
C ALA A 1044 -43.11 19.99 -2.58
N GLU A 1045 -44.26 20.64 -2.76
CA GLU A 1045 -44.55 21.98 -2.24
C GLU A 1045 -45.93 22.01 -1.57
N ILE A 1046 -46.07 22.83 -0.52
CA ILE A 1046 -47.36 23.23 0.08
C ILE A 1046 -47.40 24.75 0.21
N LEU A 1047 -48.60 25.32 0.31
CA LEU A 1047 -48.81 26.77 0.44
C LEU A 1047 -49.71 27.07 1.64
N LEU A 1048 -49.26 27.92 2.55
CA LEU A 1048 -50.10 28.44 3.64
C LEU A 1048 -50.59 29.84 3.27
N LYS A 1049 -51.91 30.01 3.20
CA LYS A 1049 -52.61 31.30 3.16
C LYS A 1049 -52.92 31.71 4.60
N ILE A 1050 -52.29 32.78 5.08
CA ILE A 1050 -52.31 33.17 6.49
C ILE A 1050 -53.00 34.52 6.61
N GLN A 1051 -54.19 34.55 7.22
CA GLN A 1051 -54.93 35.76 7.53
C GLN A 1051 -54.65 36.17 8.98
N ALA A 1052 -53.77 37.14 9.17
CA ALA A 1052 -53.48 37.72 10.48
C ALA A 1052 -54.48 38.85 10.76
N SER A 1053 -55.25 38.71 11.85
CA SER A 1053 -56.22 39.71 12.28
C SER A 1053 -56.28 39.79 13.80
N GLN A 1054 -56.54 40.97 14.35
CA GLN A 1054 -57.03 41.05 15.73
C GLN A 1054 -58.52 40.67 15.73
N TRP A 1055 -58.97 39.99 16.78
CA TRP A 1055 -60.37 39.64 16.98
C TRP A 1055 -60.72 39.74 18.47
N ASP A 1056 -61.99 39.96 18.78
CA ASP A 1056 -62.48 39.97 20.16
C ASP A 1056 -63.92 39.46 20.25
N PHE A 1057 -64.30 38.95 21.42
CA PHE A 1057 -65.62 38.42 21.74
C PHE A 1057 -66.13 38.90 23.11
N VAL A 1058 -67.43 38.87 23.34
CA VAL A 1058 -68.07 39.23 24.61
C VAL A 1058 -68.82 38.04 25.20
N ILE A 1059 -68.74 37.87 26.53
CA ILE A 1059 -69.55 36.90 27.28
C ILE A 1059 -70.68 37.67 27.96
N LYS A 1060 -71.93 37.39 27.57
CA LYS A 1060 -73.15 37.84 28.27
C LYS A 1060 -73.79 36.65 28.98
N ARG A 1061 -74.54 36.90 30.06
CA ARG A 1061 -75.26 35.86 30.82
C ARG A 1061 -76.72 36.23 31.00
N GLU A 1062 -77.57 35.22 30.91
CA GLU A 1062 -78.97 35.25 31.25
C GLU A 1062 -79.28 34.17 32.32
N PRO A 1063 -79.96 34.50 33.43
CA PRO A 1063 -80.31 35.85 33.86
C PRO A 1063 -79.11 36.67 34.39
N PRO A 1064 -79.19 38.01 34.34
CA PRO A 1064 -78.22 38.91 34.98
C PRO A 1064 -78.42 38.97 36.50
N GLY A 1065 -77.43 39.52 37.22
CA GLY A 1065 -77.47 39.64 38.68
C GLY A 1065 -77.05 38.36 39.43
N ASN A 1066 -77.17 38.35 40.76
CA ASN A 1066 -76.87 37.17 41.57
C ASN A 1066 -77.93 36.08 41.34
N LEU A 1067 -77.51 34.82 41.26
CA LEU A 1067 -78.43 33.68 41.23
C LEU A 1067 -78.68 33.20 42.66
N THR A 1068 -79.80 32.55 42.93
CA THR A 1068 -80.13 31.99 44.25
C THR A 1068 -80.42 30.50 44.14
N GLY A 1069 -79.90 29.70 45.07
CA GLY A 1069 -80.12 28.26 45.12
C GLY A 1069 -80.10 27.72 46.55
N LYS A 1070 -80.67 26.54 46.74
CA LYS A 1070 -80.72 25.86 48.05
C LYS A 1070 -79.57 24.84 48.16
N PRO A 1071 -79.09 24.50 49.38
CA PRO A 1071 -78.18 23.37 49.58
C PRO A 1071 -78.77 22.10 48.96
N GLY A 1072 -77.98 21.37 48.16
CA GLY A 1072 -78.41 20.18 47.44
C GLY A 1072 -79.20 20.45 46.14
N GLY A 1073 -79.48 21.71 45.81
CA GLY A 1073 -80.17 22.11 44.58
C GLY A 1073 -79.22 22.33 43.39
N ALA A 1074 -79.82 22.60 42.23
CA ALA A 1074 -79.13 23.04 41.02
C ALA A 1074 -79.56 24.47 40.63
N VAL A 1075 -78.69 25.19 39.95
CA VAL A 1075 -78.89 26.54 39.44
C VAL A 1075 -78.40 26.60 38.00
N ASP A 1076 -79.28 26.98 37.08
CA ASP A 1076 -78.97 27.11 35.65
C ASP A 1076 -78.72 28.57 35.24
N ALA A 1077 -77.81 28.75 34.30
CA ALA A 1077 -77.57 30.00 33.59
C ALA A 1077 -77.24 29.72 32.12
N LYS A 1078 -77.50 30.69 31.24
CA LYS A 1078 -77.15 30.62 29.82
C LYS A 1078 -76.11 31.69 29.49
N LEU A 1079 -74.97 31.26 28.97
CA LEU A 1079 -73.96 32.15 28.41
C LEU A 1079 -74.23 32.38 26.93
N TYR A 1080 -74.09 33.63 26.49
CA TYR A 1080 -74.05 34.01 25.08
C TYR A 1080 -72.66 34.56 24.78
N ILE A 1081 -71.99 33.95 23.80
CA ILE A 1081 -70.64 34.32 23.36
C ILE A 1081 -70.82 34.97 22.00
N GLY A 1082 -70.69 36.30 21.95
CA GLY A 1082 -70.90 37.11 20.75
C GLY A 1082 -69.61 37.72 20.22
N VAL A 1083 -69.53 37.94 18.91
CA VAL A 1083 -68.42 38.67 18.26
C VAL A 1083 -68.45 40.14 18.68
N VAL A 1084 -67.25 40.73 18.91
CA VAL A 1084 -67.08 42.18 19.11
C VAL A 1084 -66.39 42.79 17.89
N THR A 1085 -65.26 42.21 17.47
CA THR A 1085 -64.49 42.64 16.29
C THR A 1085 -63.74 41.47 15.66
N GLY A 1086 -63.37 41.63 14.38
CA GLY A 1086 -62.52 40.68 13.65
C GLY A 1086 -63.23 39.43 13.16
N THR A 1087 -62.46 38.51 12.56
CA THR A 1087 -62.98 37.24 12.04
C THR A 1087 -63.29 36.29 13.19
N PRO A 1088 -64.53 35.74 13.31
CA PRO A 1088 -64.90 34.89 14.44
C PRO A 1088 -64.05 33.62 14.53
N ARG A 1089 -63.70 33.20 15.76
CA ARG A 1089 -62.87 32.01 16.01
C ARG A 1089 -63.48 31.11 17.06
N ARG A 1090 -63.02 29.86 17.12
CA ARG A 1090 -63.49 28.90 18.12
C ARG A 1090 -63.09 29.36 19.52
N VAL A 1091 -64.08 29.63 20.36
CA VAL A 1091 -63.93 29.91 21.79
C VAL A 1091 -64.15 28.61 22.56
N TYR A 1092 -63.27 28.32 23.50
CA TYR A 1092 -63.38 27.21 24.45
C TYR A 1092 -63.79 27.74 25.81
N LEU A 1093 -64.68 27.03 26.50
CA LEU A 1093 -65.24 27.40 27.80
C LEU A 1093 -64.81 26.36 28.86
N SER A 1094 -64.33 26.83 30.00
CA SER A 1094 -63.95 25.98 31.13
C SER A 1094 -64.19 26.67 32.47
N VAL A 1095 -64.20 25.89 33.54
CA VAL A 1095 -64.35 26.41 34.91
C VAL A 1095 -62.96 26.76 35.43
N GLN A 1096 -62.73 28.03 35.77
CA GLN A 1096 -61.47 28.52 36.34
C GLN A 1096 -61.43 28.29 37.85
N SER A 1097 -62.57 28.44 38.53
CA SER A 1097 -62.73 28.16 39.95
C SER A 1097 -64.22 27.99 40.32
N ALA A 1098 -64.49 27.08 41.24
CA ALA A 1098 -65.78 26.91 41.92
C ALA A 1098 -65.50 26.58 43.41
N PRO A 1099 -66.47 26.74 44.32
CA PRO A 1099 -66.26 26.40 45.73
C PRO A 1099 -66.12 24.88 45.93
N ALA A 1100 -65.45 24.48 47.01
CA ALA A 1100 -65.21 23.06 47.31
C ALA A 1100 -66.52 22.26 47.40
N GLY A 1101 -66.59 21.12 46.71
CA GLY A 1101 -67.77 20.24 46.69
C GLY A 1101 -68.87 20.64 45.69
N TRP A 1102 -68.73 21.75 44.97
CA TRP A 1102 -69.67 22.16 43.91
C TRP A 1102 -69.30 21.50 42.57
N THR A 1103 -70.28 21.25 41.71
CA THR A 1103 -70.04 20.80 40.33
C THR A 1103 -70.67 21.74 39.32
N VAL A 1104 -70.00 21.95 38.19
CA VAL A 1104 -70.37 22.96 37.17
C VAL A 1104 -70.19 22.33 35.80
N ASN A 1105 -71.30 22.15 35.09
CA ASN A 1105 -71.35 21.58 33.74
C ASN A 1105 -71.59 22.69 32.71
N ILE A 1106 -70.89 22.65 31.57
CA ILE A 1106 -71.03 23.64 30.47
C ILE A 1106 -71.29 22.89 29.16
N SER A 1107 -72.37 23.22 28.44
CA SER A 1107 -72.73 22.55 27.19
C SER A 1107 -73.33 23.53 26.14
N PRO A 1108 -72.75 23.63 24.91
CA PRO A 1108 -71.47 23.05 24.49
C PRO A 1108 -70.29 23.78 25.13
N SER A 1109 -69.19 23.06 25.37
CA SER A 1109 -67.94 23.61 25.93
C SER A 1109 -67.04 24.32 24.90
N SER A 1110 -67.40 24.33 23.62
CA SER A 1110 -66.77 25.20 22.61
C SER A 1110 -67.71 25.50 21.44
N GLY A 1111 -67.48 26.62 20.75
CA GLY A 1111 -68.22 27.04 19.57
C GLY A 1111 -67.50 28.19 18.85
N ILE A 1112 -67.93 28.51 17.63
CA ILE A 1112 -67.52 29.73 16.91
C ILE A 1112 -68.64 30.76 17.12
N PRO A 1113 -68.36 31.97 17.65
CA PRO A 1113 -69.39 32.99 17.84
C PRO A 1113 -70.06 33.44 16.53
N ASP A 1114 -71.35 33.78 16.55
CA ASP A 1114 -72.21 33.83 17.76
C ASP A 1114 -72.76 32.45 18.17
N PHE A 1115 -72.58 32.07 19.45
CA PHE A 1115 -73.18 30.85 20.02
C PHE A 1115 -73.57 31.02 21.48
N SER A 1116 -74.40 30.10 22.01
CA SER A 1116 -74.77 30.06 23.43
C SER A 1116 -74.47 28.71 24.06
N ALA A 1117 -74.12 28.71 25.34
CA ALA A 1117 -73.92 27.51 26.15
C ALA A 1117 -74.75 27.56 27.44
N ALA A 1118 -75.40 26.43 27.76
CA ALA A 1118 -76.02 26.22 29.06
C ALA A 1118 -74.93 25.92 30.12
N VAL A 1119 -75.15 26.41 31.33
CA VAL A 1119 -74.29 26.22 32.50
C VAL A 1119 -75.16 25.77 33.66
N THR A 1120 -75.00 24.53 34.10
CA THR A 1120 -75.72 23.96 35.25
C THR A 1120 -74.76 23.84 36.42
N ILE A 1121 -75.13 24.41 37.57
CA ILE A 1121 -74.30 24.50 38.77
C ILE A 1121 -75.01 23.77 39.91
N ASN A 1122 -74.46 22.64 40.36
CA ASN A 1122 -75.02 21.87 41.47
C ASN A 1122 -74.36 22.27 42.79
N ILE A 1123 -75.19 22.60 43.77
CA ILE A 1123 -74.82 23.05 45.11
C ILE A 1123 -74.80 21.81 46.03
N PRO A 1124 -73.73 21.54 46.78
CA PRO A 1124 -73.71 20.39 47.70
C PRO A 1124 -74.73 20.58 48.82
N ALA A 1125 -75.29 19.47 49.32
CA ALA A 1125 -76.23 19.48 50.46
C ALA A 1125 -75.62 20.02 51.77
N THR A 1126 -74.29 20.07 51.84
CA THR A 1126 -73.50 20.62 52.96
C THR A 1126 -73.15 22.11 52.79
N ALA A 1127 -73.65 22.79 51.75
CA ALA A 1127 -73.45 24.23 51.60
C ALA A 1127 -74.15 25.01 52.72
N VAL A 1128 -73.41 25.91 53.37
CA VAL A 1128 -73.94 26.84 54.38
C VAL A 1128 -74.55 28.06 53.66
N PRO A 1129 -75.63 28.68 54.18
CA PRO A 1129 -76.14 29.94 53.62
C PRO A 1129 -75.05 31.02 53.56
N GLY A 1130 -74.94 31.70 52.42
CA GLY A 1130 -73.83 32.60 52.12
C GLY A 1130 -73.70 32.93 50.63
N ILE A 1131 -72.73 33.78 50.27
CA ILE A 1131 -72.48 34.17 48.87
C ILE A 1131 -71.22 33.45 48.37
N TYR A 1132 -71.38 32.70 47.27
CA TYR A 1132 -70.34 31.92 46.63
C TYR A 1132 -70.09 32.41 45.20
N THR A 1133 -68.89 32.14 44.67
CA THR A 1133 -68.48 32.58 43.32
C THR A 1133 -68.02 31.40 42.46
N VAL A 1134 -68.59 31.29 41.26
CA VAL A 1134 -68.09 30.42 40.19
C VAL A 1134 -67.52 31.31 39.09
N VAL A 1135 -66.29 31.04 38.65
CA VAL A 1135 -65.62 31.79 37.58
C VAL A 1135 -65.46 30.90 36.36
N ILE A 1136 -66.05 31.32 35.25
CA ILE A 1136 -65.92 30.66 33.95
C ILE A 1136 -64.87 31.40 33.13
N LYS A 1137 -63.97 30.65 32.51
CA LYS A 1137 -62.94 31.13 31.60
C LYS A 1137 -63.35 30.80 30.17
N ALA A 1138 -63.23 31.78 29.29
CA ALA A 1138 -63.34 31.62 27.85
C ALA A 1138 -62.00 31.95 27.20
N THR A 1139 -61.53 31.11 26.28
CA THR A 1139 -60.24 31.30 25.58
C THR A 1139 -60.37 31.10 24.08
N SER A 1140 -59.75 31.98 23.28
CA SER A 1140 -59.56 31.80 21.85
C SER A 1140 -58.33 32.56 21.35
N GLY A 1141 -57.31 31.83 20.90
CA GLY A 1141 -56.01 32.41 20.59
C GLY A 1141 -55.38 33.08 21.82
N SER A 1142 -54.90 34.31 21.65
CA SER A 1142 -54.41 35.16 22.74
C SER A 1142 -55.52 35.70 23.66
N VAL A 1143 -56.77 35.75 23.19
CA VAL A 1143 -57.88 36.37 23.92
C VAL A 1143 -58.40 35.43 25.02
N THR A 1144 -58.23 35.84 26.27
CA THR A 1144 -58.84 35.20 27.44
C THR A 1144 -59.81 36.17 28.11
N LYS A 1145 -61.04 35.72 28.38
CA LYS A 1145 -62.02 36.47 29.17
C LYS A 1145 -62.59 35.62 30.29
N TYR A 1146 -62.93 36.28 31.40
CA TYR A 1146 -63.50 35.67 32.59
C TYR A 1146 -64.92 36.18 32.83
N HIS A 1147 -65.79 35.31 33.31
CA HIS A 1147 -67.17 35.65 33.65
C HIS A 1147 -67.53 35.05 35.02
N THR A 1148 -67.81 35.91 35.99
CA THR A 1148 -68.13 35.52 37.36
C THR A 1148 -69.63 35.40 37.56
N ILE A 1149 -70.05 34.28 38.13
CA ILE A 1149 -71.41 33.98 38.55
C ILE A 1149 -71.42 33.96 40.08
N ASN A 1150 -72.13 34.92 40.68
CA ASN A 1150 -72.36 34.98 42.12
C ASN A 1150 -73.62 34.18 42.46
N ILE A 1151 -73.55 33.35 43.48
CA ILE A 1151 -74.64 32.45 43.88
C ILE A 1151 -74.89 32.61 45.37
N ILE A 1152 -76.11 33.03 45.71
CA ILE A 1152 -76.61 33.12 47.08
C ILE A 1152 -77.16 31.74 47.45
N VAL A 1153 -76.61 31.15 48.51
CA VAL A 1153 -77.19 29.98 49.18
C VAL A 1153 -78.08 30.48 50.30
N SER A 1154 -79.33 30.02 50.35
CA SER A 1154 -80.36 30.41 51.33
C SER A 1154 -81.31 29.25 51.65
#